data_AF-A0A7L3GWJ2-F1
#
_entry.id   AF-A0A7L3GWJ2-F1
#
_cell.length_a   1.000
_cell.length_b   1.000
_cell.length_c   1.000
_cell.angle_alpha   90.00
_cell.angle_beta   90.00
_cell.angle_gamma   90.00
#
_symmetry.space_group_name_H-M   'P 1'
#
loop_
_entity.id
_entity.type
_entity.pdbx_description
1 polymer ?
#
loop_
_entity_poly.entity_id
_entity_poly.type
_entity_poly.pdbx_seq_one_letter_code
_entity_poly.pdbx_strand_id
1 'polypeptide(L)'
;MAPWPEVEKPETNNYIGDSSKQNQNMAGKEGENHKGNVASLGNKGEIQPAFSTVALIDETRPEEEDPWALPELQDTGVKWSELDGKGKVIRVLYGIGKFIMLLGLLYMFVCSLDVLSSAFQLVGGKAAGDIFKDDSVLSNPVAGLVIGVLVTVMVQSSSTSSSIIVSMVSSTLLTVRAAIPIIMGANIGTSVTNTIVALMQAGDRNEFRRAFAGATIHDFFNWLAVFALLPIEVITGYLYHLTNVIVESFHLESGEDAPELLKVITDPFTKLIIELDKSVINAIATNDESAKNKSLVKIWCVTESNVTLQNVTIPPSENCTSPDFCWSDGNVTWTLKNITETEYISKCKHIFVNSDLPDLAIGLILLALSLLVLCSCLIMIVKLLNSVLKGQVASIIKKTINTDFPFPFTWLAGYLAMLAGAGMTFIVQSSSVFTSAITPLVGIGVISIERSYPLTLGANIGTTTTAILAALASPGSTLKYSLQIALCHFFFNVSGIILFYPIPYTRLPIRMCKTLGNTTAQYRWFAIFYLLVCFFLLPLFVFALSLAGWAVLLGVCLPLFALFIAVVVINVMQKRRPHSLPEKLQNWDFLPLWMRSLEPWDNIIMSSLAFCGKHCCGFCKCCKVNAEQEGAKDKQLKTMEVYENTMAMADEERGGRRAPAVACVDKTGTNNTAL
;
A
#
# COMPACT_ATOMS: atom_id res chain seq x y z
N MET A 1 -35.40 -23.47 -30.63
CA MET A 1 -34.72 -24.55 -29.89
C MET A 1 -34.33 -25.62 -30.88
N ALA A 2 -33.04 -25.91 -31.00
CA ALA A 2 -32.48 -27.04 -31.71
C ALA A 2 -31.33 -27.59 -30.84
N PRO A 3 -31.19 -28.92 -30.67
CA PRO A 3 -30.32 -29.48 -29.64
C PRO A 3 -28.85 -29.52 -30.05
N TRP A 4 -27.97 -29.45 -29.07
CA TRP A 4 -26.54 -29.76 -29.19
C TRP A 4 -26.32 -31.27 -28.99
N PRO A 5 -25.34 -31.89 -29.66
CA PRO A 5 -25.05 -33.31 -29.50
C PRO A 5 -24.36 -33.62 -28.17
N GLU A 6 -24.67 -34.80 -27.62
CA GLU A 6 -24.10 -35.33 -26.39
C GLU A 6 -22.64 -35.79 -26.60
N VAL A 7 -21.84 -35.76 -25.53
CA VAL A 7 -20.51 -36.37 -25.47
C VAL A 7 -20.48 -37.38 -24.33
N GLU A 8 -19.99 -38.57 -24.63
CA GLU A 8 -20.12 -39.78 -23.80
C GLU A 8 -19.26 -39.73 -22.53
N LYS A 9 -19.71 -40.47 -21.50
CA LYS A 9 -18.94 -40.74 -20.27
C LYS A 9 -18.23 -42.09 -20.41
N PRO A 10 -16.98 -42.24 -19.94
CA PRO A 10 -16.40 -43.56 -19.68
C PRO A 10 -16.98 -44.15 -18.39
N GLU A 11 -17.41 -45.42 -18.44
CA GLU A 11 -17.92 -46.14 -17.27
C GLU A 11 -16.82 -46.68 -16.35
N THR A 12 -17.20 -46.90 -15.10
CA THR A 12 -16.39 -47.54 -14.04
C THR A 12 -16.27 -49.05 -14.24
N ASN A 13 -15.06 -49.60 -14.07
CA ASN A 13 -14.87 -51.03 -13.78
C ASN A 13 -14.47 -51.23 -12.31
N ASN A 14 -15.31 -51.96 -11.56
CA ASN A 14 -15.02 -52.43 -10.22
C ASN A 14 -14.21 -53.72 -10.26
N TYR A 15 -13.34 -53.96 -9.26
CA TYR A 15 -13.21 -55.27 -8.60
C TYR A 15 -12.68 -55.11 -7.15
N ILE A 16 -12.85 -56.15 -6.34
CA ILE A 16 -13.04 -56.08 -4.87
C ILE A 16 -11.89 -56.76 -4.09
N GLY A 17 -11.63 -56.26 -2.88
CA GLY A 17 -11.00 -57.02 -1.77
C GLY A 17 -9.47 -56.87 -1.65
N ASP A 18 -8.86 -56.97 -0.47
CA ASP A 18 -9.38 -57.11 0.90
C ASP A 18 -8.34 -56.55 1.91
N SER A 19 -8.71 -56.39 3.19
CA SER A 19 -7.86 -55.80 4.22
C SER A 19 -6.93 -56.82 4.91
N SER A 20 -5.76 -56.38 5.40
CA SER A 20 -5.40 -56.60 6.81
C SER A 20 -4.11 -55.86 7.24
N LYS A 21 -4.11 -55.54 8.55
CA LYS A 21 -3.04 -54.96 9.36
C LYS A 21 -1.79 -55.87 9.35
N GLN A 22 -0.57 -55.32 9.52
CA GLN A 22 0.07 -55.27 10.85
C GLN A 22 1.39 -54.45 10.86
N ASN A 23 1.90 -54.25 12.07
CA ASN A 23 2.91 -53.27 12.48
C ASN A 23 4.12 -54.02 13.07
N GLN A 24 5.37 -53.53 12.88
CA GLN A 24 6.51 -53.52 13.84
C GLN A 24 7.93 -53.74 13.24
N ASN A 25 8.86 -52.88 13.68
CA ASN A 25 10.25 -53.16 14.16
C ASN A 25 11.33 -53.73 13.19
N MET A 26 12.66 -53.50 13.33
CA MET A 26 13.51 -52.50 14.04
C MET A 26 15.01 -52.74 13.68
N ALA A 27 15.88 -51.72 13.80
CA ALA A 27 17.36 -51.76 14.03
C ALA A 27 18.40 -52.08 12.90
N GLY A 28 19.60 -51.48 13.05
CA GLY A 28 20.89 -51.75 12.35
C GLY A 28 21.17 -50.87 11.11
N LYS A 29 22.14 -49.92 11.02
CA LYS A 29 23.63 -49.98 11.13
C LYS A 29 24.26 -51.08 10.27
N GLU A 30 25.33 -50.90 9.49
CA GLU A 30 26.27 -49.79 9.19
C GLU A 30 27.07 -50.18 7.90
N GLY A 31 27.80 -49.27 7.21
CA GLY A 31 28.94 -49.67 6.35
C GLY A 31 28.94 -49.31 4.84
N GLU A 32 29.65 -48.22 4.53
CA GLU A 32 30.69 -48.05 3.48
C GLU A 32 30.56 -48.52 1.99
N ASN A 33 30.68 -47.49 1.12
CA ASN A 33 31.65 -47.33 0.01
C ASN A 33 31.70 -48.19 -1.29
N HIS A 34 31.81 -47.41 -2.38
CA HIS A 34 32.59 -47.62 -3.63
C HIS A 34 32.03 -48.35 -4.88
N LYS A 35 31.89 -47.54 -5.94
CA LYS A 35 32.40 -47.70 -7.34
C LYS A 35 32.35 -49.09 -8.01
N GLY A 36 31.73 -49.13 -9.19
CA GLY A 36 32.12 -50.07 -10.25
C GLY A 36 31.15 -50.17 -11.43
N ASN A 37 31.58 -49.79 -12.63
CA ASN A 37 30.89 -50.15 -13.88
C ASN A 37 30.98 -51.67 -14.14
N VAL A 38 30.02 -52.25 -14.86
CA VAL A 38 30.21 -52.99 -16.13
C VAL A 38 28.84 -53.44 -16.68
N ALA A 39 28.67 -53.40 -18.00
CA ALA A 39 27.47 -53.83 -18.71
C ALA A 39 27.52 -55.30 -19.15
N SER A 40 26.38 -55.95 -19.40
CA SER A 40 26.17 -56.88 -20.55
C SER A 40 24.79 -57.57 -20.58
N LEU A 41 24.06 -57.36 -21.69
CA LEU A 41 23.09 -58.22 -22.39
C LEU A 41 21.95 -58.99 -21.66
N GLY A 42 20.73 -58.83 -22.21
CA GLY A 42 19.58 -59.73 -22.04
C GLY A 42 18.40 -59.33 -22.94
N ASN A 43 18.35 -59.85 -24.18
CA ASN A 43 17.40 -59.42 -25.23
C ASN A 43 16.07 -60.22 -25.20
N LYS A 44 14.90 -59.54 -25.31
CA LYS A 44 13.62 -60.07 -25.87
C LYS A 44 12.47 -59.05 -25.82
N GLY A 45 11.69 -58.96 -26.91
CA GLY A 45 10.27 -58.57 -26.85
C GLY A 45 9.92 -57.16 -27.37
N GLU A 46 9.18 -57.12 -28.47
CA GLU A 46 8.69 -55.95 -29.20
C GLU A 46 7.81 -54.97 -28.38
N ILE A 47 7.91 -53.67 -28.69
CA ILE A 47 6.89 -52.85 -29.39
C ILE A 47 7.42 -51.39 -29.46
N GLN A 48 7.48 -50.79 -30.65
CA GLN A 48 7.73 -49.35 -30.79
C GLN A 48 6.40 -48.58 -30.83
N PRO A 49 6.20 -47.51 -30.04
CA PRO A 49 5.12 -46.56 -30.27
C PRO A 49 5.47 -45.65 -31.46
N ALA A 50 4.46 -45.28 -32.25
CA ALA A 50 4.64 -44.49 -33.46
C ALA A 50 5.20 -43.08 -33.18
N PHE A 51 6.20 -42.67 -33.96
CA PHE A 51 6.65 -41.27 -33.99
C PHE A 51 5.55 -40.37 -34.57
N SER A 52 5.09 -39.41 -33.78
CA SER A 52 4.21 -38.34 -34.25
C SER A 52 5.00 -37.39 -35.15
N THR A 53 4.56 -37.24 -36.41
CA THR A 53 5.20 -36.39 -37.43
C THR A 53 5.02 -34.88 -37.21
N VAL A 54 4.55 -34.47 -36.03
CA VAL A 54 4.38 -33.06 -35.63
C VAL A 54 5.71 -32.42 -35.21
N ALA A 55 6.72 -33.20 -34.82
CA ALA A 55 7.95 -32.72 -34.19
C ALA A 55 9.06 -32.17 -35.11
N LEU A 56 8.78 -31.88 -36.40
CA LEU A 56 9.82 -31.54 -37.40
C LEU A 56 9.54 -30.26 -38.22
N ILE A 57 8.72 -29.33 -37.72
CA ILE A 57 8.41 -28.07 -38.44
C ILE A 57 8.72 -26.79 -37.64
N ASP A 58 8.99 -26.84 -36.32
CA ASP A 58 9.10 -25.63 -35.48
C ASP A 58 10.52 -25.20 -35.06
N GLU A 59 11.59 -25.89 -35.48
CA GLU A 59 12.99 -25.54 -35.11
C GLU A 59 13.60 -24.34 -35.87
N THR A 60 12.80 -23.42 -36.43
CA THR A 60 13.32 -22.22 -37.15
C THR A 60 12.69 -20.90 -36.71
N ARG A 61 12.08 -20.85 -35.53
CA ARG A 61 11.91 -19.60 -34.78
C ARG A 61 12.88 -19.62 -33.60
N PRO A 62 13.64 -18.54 -33.34
CA PRO A 62 14.23 -18.39 -32.02
C PRO A 62 13.07 -18.36 -31.02
N GLU A 63 13.12 -19.22 -30.00
CA GLU A 63 12.16 -19.13 -28.90
C GLU A 63 12.30 -17.73 -28.29
N GLU A 64 11.27 -16.90 -28.43
CA GLU A 64 11.17 -15.68 -27.63
C GLU A 64 10.99 -16.13 -26.18
N GLU A 65 12.09 -16.22 -25.42
CA GLU A 65 12.08 -16.51 -23.99
C GLU A 65 10.99 -15.65 -23.33
N ASP A 66 9.89 -16.27 -22.84
CA ASP A 66 8.77 -15.50 -22.30
C ASP A 66 9.31 -14.61 -21.18
N PRO A 67 9.28 -13.27 -21.33
CA PRO A 67 9.84 -12.40 -20.32
C PRO A 67 9.13 -12.59 -18.95
N TRP A 68 7.89 -13.08 -18.94
CA TRP A 68 7.13 -13.34 -17.72
C TRP A 68 7.36 -14.73 -17.11
N ALA A 69 8.18 -15.59 -17.73
CA ALA A 69 8.60 -16.85 -17.16
C ALA A 69 9.33 -16.65 -15.82
N LEU A 70 9.14 -17.62 -14.92
CA LEU A 70 9.76 -17.64 -13.60
C LEU A 70 11.05 -18.46 -13.67
N PRO A 71 12.22 -17.92 -13.27
CA PRO A 71 13.46 -18.68 -13.26
C PRO A 71 13.47 -19.75 -12.17
N GLU A 72 14.20 -20.84 -12.38
CA GLU A 72 14.43 -21.83 -11.33
C GLU A 72 15.33 -21.26 -10.22
N LEU A 73 14.85 -21.34 -8.98
CA LEU A 73 15.51 -20.70 -7.83
C LEU A 73 16.27 -21.72 -6.99
N GLN A 74 17.57 -21.49 -6.83
CA GLN A 74 18.37 -22.22 -5.85
C GLN A 74 17.95 -21.85 -4.42
N ASP A 75 17.61 -22.85 -3.61
CA ASP A 75 17.15 -22.68 -2.23
C ASP A 75 18.37 -22.52 -1.31
N THR A 76 18.74 -21.28 -1.01
CA THR A 76 19.95 -20.93 -0.23
C THR A 76 19.76 -21.01 1.30
N GLY A 77 18.62 -21.52 1.76
CA GLY A 77 18.30 -21.64 3.19
C GLY A 77 18.65 -23.00 3.79
N VAL A 78 19.43 -23.00 4.88
CA VAL A 78 19.65 -24.20 5.72
C VAL A 78 18.31 -24.74 6.24
N LYS A 79 18.02 -26.02 6.01
CA LYS A 79 16.72 -26.64 6.34
C LYS A 79 16.60 -26.88 7.84
N TRP A 80 15.38 -26.85 8.37
CA TRP A 80 15.10 -27.07 9.80
C TRP A 80 15.63 -28.42 10.33
N SER A 81 15.67 -29.43 9.46
CA SER A 81 16.26 -30.75 9.72
C SER A 81 17.75 -30.69 10.03
N GLU A 82 18.48 -29.76 9.42
CA GLU A 82 19.94 -29.63 9.46
C GLU A 82 20.45 -28.79 10.64
N LEU A 83 19.56 -28.13 11.40
CA LEU A 83 19.93 -27.36 12.59
C LEU A 83 20.11 -28.25 13.84
N ASP A 84 21.21 -28.05 14.55
CA ASP A 84 21.46 -28.61 15.89
C ASP A 84 20.38 -28.20 16.91
N GLY A 85 20.24 -28.99 17.99
CA GLY A 85 19.29 -28.75 19.07
C GLY A 85 19.44 -27.36 19.70
N LYS A 86 20.67 -26.87 19.93
CA LYS A 86 20.90 -25.51 20.44
C LYS A 86 20.48 -24.45 19.41
N GLY A 87 20.76 -24.69 18.13
CA GLY A 87 20.35 -23.81 17.02
C GLY A 87 18.82 -23.70 16.90
N LYS A 88 18.10 -24.80 17.09
CA LYS A 88 16.62 -24.82 17.12
C LYS A 88 16.07 -23.99 18.29
N VAL A 89 16.60 -24.17 19.51
CA VAL A 89 16.16 -23.40 20.70
C VAL A 89 16.44 -21.91 20.53
N ILE A 90 17.65 -21.52 20.10
CA ILE A 90 17.99 -20.10 19.86
C ILE A 90 17.05 -19.47 18.82
N ARG A 91 16.75 -20.20 17.74
CA ARG A 91 15.85 -19.73 16.67
C ARG A 91 14.40 -19.56 17.15
N VAL A 92 13.91 -20.44 18.02
CA VAL A 92 12.59 -20.30 18.67
C VAL A 92 12.58 -19.12 19.65
N LEU A 93 13.58 -18.99 20.52
CA LEU A 93 13.68 -17.86 21.47
C LEU A 93 13.76 -16.51 20.74
N TYR A 94 14.51 -16.43 19.65
CA TYR A 94 14.57 -15.22 18.81
C TYR A 94 13.23 -14.93 18.13
N GLY A 95 12.48 -15.96 17.71
CA GLY A 95 11.11 -15.82 17.21
C GLY A 95 10.14 -15.28 18.25
N ILE A 96 10.17 -15.85 19.48
CA ILE A 96 9.35 -15.39 20.62
C ILE A 96 9.71 -13.96 21.01
N GLY A 97 11.00 -13.64 21.12
CA GLY A 97 11.47 -12.28 21.42
C GLY A 97 11.01 -11.25 20.38
N LYS A 98 11.07 -11.60 19.10
CA LYS A 98 10.50 -10.77 18.01
C LYS A 98 8.98 -10.60 18.13
N PHE A 99 8.24 -11.65 18.51
CA PHE A 99 6.80 -11.57 18.70
C PHE A 99 6.41 -10.68 19.89
N ILE A 100 7.10 -10.80 21.03
CA ILE A 100 6.91 -9.92 22.19
C ILE A 100 7.26 -8.46 21.85
N MET A 101 8.35 -8.24 21.12
CA MET A 101 8.74 -6.90 20.64
C MET A 101 7.69 -6.31 19.69
N LEU A 102 7.07 -7.11 18.83
CA LEU A 102 5.98 -6.69 17.94
C LEU A 102 4.75 -6.25 18.75
N LEU A 103 4.34 -7.02 19.76
CA LEU A 103 3.23 -6.65 20.65
C LEU A 103 3.52 -5.36 21.44
N GLY A 104 4.74 -5.19 21.95
CA GLY A 104 5.14 -3.96 22.64
C GLY A 104 5.14 -2.73 21.73
N LEU A 105 5.60 -2.87 20.47
CA LEU A 105 5.53 -1.79 19.48
C LEU A 105 4.09 -1.49 19.05
N LEU A 106 3.22 -2.50 18.97
CA LEU A 106 1.80 -2.32 18.69
C LEU A 106 1.09 -1.57 19.83
N TYR A 107 1.37 -1.91 21.09
CA TYR A 107 0.85 -1.18 22.25
C TYR A 107 1.29 0.30 22.22
N MET A 108 2.58 0.57 22.02
CA MET A 108 3.09 1.94 21.89
C MET A 108 2.47 2.70 20.72
N PHE A 109 2.22 2.02 19.59
CA PHE A 109 1.50 2.60 18.45
C PHE A 109 0.07 3.00 18.82
N VAL A 110 -0.72 2.12 19.45
CA VAL A 110 -2.12 2.45 19.85
C VAL A 110 -2.14 3.57 20.88
N CYS A 111 -1.25 3.57 21.87
CA CYS A 111 -1.07 4.68 22.80
C CYS A 111 -0.73 6.01 22.10
N SER A 112 0.08 5.98 21.04
CA SER A 112 0.41 7.19 20.26
C SER A 112 -0.80 7.78 19.51
N LEU A 113 -1.76 6.95 19.10
CA LEU A 113 -2.98 7.40 18.43
C LEU A 113 -3.96 8.13 19.37
N ASP A 114 -4.08 7.67 20.61
CA ASP A 114 -4.92 8.30 21.65
C ASP A 114 -4.33 9.65 22.08
N VAL A 115 -3.01 9.72 22.28
CA VAL A 115 -2.29 10.99 22.50
C VAL A 115 -2.40 11.93 21.30
N LEU A 116 -2.32 11.41 20.07
CA LEU A 116 -2.49 12.20 18.84
C LEU A 116 -3.93 12.73 18.69
N SER A 117 -4.94 11.96 19.06
CA SER A 117 -6.34 12.41 19.10
C SER A 117 -6.50 13.58 20.09
N SER A 118 -5.94 13.43 21.30
CA SER A 118 -5.92 14.50 22.31
C SER A 118 -5.16 15.75 21.83
N ALA A 119 -4.04 15.55 21.12
CA ALA A 119 -3.27 16.65 20.52
C ALA A 119 -4.07 17.40 19.45
N PHE A 120 -4.81 16.68 18.59
CA PHE A 120 -5.72 17.29 17.62
C PHE A 120 -6.88 18.04 18.29
N GLN A 121 -7.44 17.54 19.40
CA GLN A 121 -8.45 18.28 20.19
C GLN A 121 -7.88 19.57 20.79
N LEU A 122 -6.61 19.59 21.21
CA LEU A 122 -5.94 20.80 21.73
C LEU A 122 -5.60 21.83 20.65
N VAL A 123 -5.03 21.39 19.52
CA VAL A 123 -4.67 22.28 18.39
C VAL A 123 -5.93 22.80 17.70
N GLY A 124 -6.91 21.91 17.52
CA GLY A 124 -8.13 22.17 16.77
C GLY A 124 -9.25 22.76 17.61
N GLY A 125 -9.46 22.39 18.88
CA GLY A 125 -10.69 22.68 19.61
C GLY A 125 -11.13 24.15 19.67
N LYS A 126 -10.19 25.10 19.58
CA LYS A 126 -10.48 26.55 19.50
C LYS A 126 -10.43 27.14 18.08
N ALA A 127 -9.66 26.57 17.15
CA ALA A 127 -9.49 27.07 15.78
C ALA A 127 -10.41 26.37 14.74
N ALA A 128 -10.80 25.13 15.01
CA ALA A 128 -11.70 24.31 14.23
C ALA A 128 -13.04 25.00 13.99
N GLY A 129 -13.64 25.53 15.06
CA GLY A 129 -14.93 26.22 15.00
C GLY A 129 -14.95 27.43 14.04
N ASP A 130 -13.78 27.95 13.65
CA ASP A 130 -13.66 29.03 12.67
C ASP A 130 -13.13 28.53 11.31
N ILE A 131 -12.19 27.59 11.27
CA ILE A 131 -11.68 27.00 10.00
C ILE A 131 -12.76 26.18 9.28
N PHE A 132 -13.66 25.49 10.01
CA PHE A 132 -14.77 24.74 9.41
C PHE A 132 -15.97 25.63 9.02
N LYS A 133 -15.87 26.97 9.16
CA LYS A 133 -16.84 27.90 8.55
C LYS A 133 -16.49 28.26 7.10
N ASP A 134 -15.23 28.13 6.69
CA ASP A 134 -14.80 28.29 5.29
C ASP A 134 -15.00 26.99 4.51
N ASP A 135 -16.28 26.67 4.27
CA ASP A 135 -16.81 25.42 3.68
C ASP A 135 -16.15 25.00 2.35
N SER A 136 -15.60 25.95 1.58
CA SER A 136 -15.25 25.78 0.15
C SER A 136 -14.19 24.71 -0.16
N VAL A 137 -13.19 24.51 0.70
CA VAL A 137 -12.08 23.58 0.41
C VAL A 137 -12.40 22.15 0.87
N LEU A 138 -13.06 22.00 2.02
CA LEU A 138 -13.33 20.69 2.62
C LEU A 138 -14.68 20.07 2.18
N SER A 139 -15.62 20.87 1.69
CA SER A 139 -16.82 20.35 1.02
C SER A 139 -16.51 19.74 -0.36
N ASN A 140 -15.36 20.05 -0.97
CA ASN A 140 -14.98 19.54 -2.27
C ASN A 140 -14.37 18.12 -2.16
N PRO A 141 -15.06 17.06 -2.62
CA PRO A 141 -14.58 15.68 -2.46
C PRO A 141 -13.30 15.41 -3.26
N VAL A 142 -13.04 16.15 -4.34
CA VAL A 142 -11.82 16.00 -5.13
C VAL A 142 -10.61 16.65 -4.44
N ALA A 143 -10.83 17.77 -3.75
CA ALA A 143 -9.81 18.37 -2.88
C ALA A 143 -9.47 17.42 -1.72
N GLY A 144 -10.50 16.86 -1.06
CA GLY A 144 -10.34 15.83 -0.02
C GLY A 144 -9.54 14.61 -0.51
N LEU A 145 -9.87 14.08 -1.68
CA LEU A 145 -9.10 13.00 -2.31
C LEU A 145 -7.61 13.34 -2.44
N VAL A 146 -7.28 14.52 -3.00
CA VAL A 146 -5.87 14.89 -3.19
C VAL A 146 -5.17 15.12 -1.86
N ILE A 147 -5.82 15.74 -0.87
CA ILE A 147 -5.26 15.88 0.49
C ILE A 147 -4.88 14.49 1.04
N GLY A 148 -5.74 13.49 0.87
CA GLY A 148 -5.45 12.11 1.25
C GLY A 148 -4.22 11.51 0.55
N VAL A 149 -4.10 11.73 -0.77
CA VAL A 149 -2.92 11.30 -1.54
C VAL A 149 -1.66 11.97 -0.98
N LEU A 150 -1.65 13.30 -0.89
CA LEU A 150 -0.47 14.06 -0.48
C LEU A 150 -0.04 13.75 0.96
N VAL A 151 -0.99 13.63 1.89
CA VAL A 151 -0.71 13.23 3.29
C VAL A 151 -0.03 11.86 3.31
N THR A 152 -0.56 10.85 2.61
CA THR A 152 0.10 9.53 2.57
C THR A 152 1.44 9.57 1.84
N VAL A 153 1.61 10.37 0.78
CA VAL A 153 2.90 10.50 0.07
C VAL A 153 3.96 11.16 0.96
N MET A 154 3.59 12.13 1.78
CA MET A 154 4.49 12.77 2.76
C MET A 154 4.83 11.82 3.93
N VAL A 155 3.83 11.12 4.47
CA VAL A 155 3.97 10.22 5.62
C VAL A 155 4.56 8.86 5.24
N GLN A 156 4.53 8.48 3.95
CA GLN A 156 4.93 7.18 3.40
C GLN A 156 4.20 5.97 4.02
N SER A 157 3.06 6.19 4.69
CA SER A 157 2.27 5.16 5.34
C SER A 157 0.78 5.50 5.30
N SER A 158 0.01 4.68 4.58
CA SER A 158 -1.44 4.82 4.50
C SER A 158 -2.14 4.33 5.76
N SER A 159 -1.57 3.39 6.52
CA SER A 159 -2.11 2.99 7.82
C SER A 159 -1.97 4.11 8.85
N THR A 160 -0.83 4.82 8.84
CA THR A 160 -0.63 6.05 9.63
C THR A 160 -1.60 7.15 9.19
N SER A 161 -1.71 7.41 7.88
CA SER A 161 -2.58 8.49 7.35
C SER A 161 -4.05 8.21 7.62
N SER A 162 -4.50 6.96 7.47
CA SER A 162 -5.87 6.55 7.84
C SER A 162 -6.13 6.71 9.33
N SER A 163 -5.15 6.37 10.18
CA SER A 163 -5.26 6.57 11.63
C SER A 163 -5.33 8.05 12.01
N ILE A 164 -4.53 8.91 11.36
CA ILE A 164 -4.63 10.38 11.51
C ILE A 164 -6.04 10.86 11.16
N ILE A 165 -6.61 10.42 10.02
CA ILE A 165 -7.96 10.81 9.59
C ILE A 165 -9.02 10.33 10.59
N VAL A 166 -8.90 9.10 11.11
CA VAL A 166 -9.79 8.58 12.17
C VAL A 166 -9.67 9.41 13.46
N SER A 167 -8.46 9.77 13.90
CA SER A 167 -8.24 10.67 15.04
C SER A 167 -8.79 12.08 14.80
N MET A 168 -8.73 12.60 13.56
CA MET A 168 -9.33 13.89 13.19
C MET A 168 -10.87 13.86 13.18
N VAL A 169 -11.49 12.72 12.84
CA VAL A 169 -12.94 12.51 13.01
C VAL A 169 -13.31 12.35 14.49
N SER A 170 -12.51 11.61 15.27
CA SER A 170 -12.69 11.45 16.72
C SER A 170 -12.58 12.77 17.48
N SER A 171 -11.71 13.68 17.03
CA SER A 171 -11.53 15.01 17.62
C SER A 171 -12.55 16.04 17.11
N THR A 172 -13.59 15.61 16.39
CA THR A 172 -14.65 16.43 15.79
C THR A 172 -14.15 17.49 14.80
N LEU A 173 -12.90 17.37 14.33
CA LEU A 173 -12.35 18.26 13.31
C LEU A 173 -12.95 17.90 11.95
N LEU A 174 -12.85 16.64 11.53
CA LEU A 174 -13.39 16.20 10.25
C LEU A 174 -14.77 15.55 10.43
N THR A 175 -15.73 15.97 9.62
CA THR A 175 -16.98 15.21 9.46
C THR A 175 -16.69 13.92 8.69
N VAL A 176 -17.47 12.86 8.95
CA VAL A 176 -17.30 11.57 8.26
C VAL A 176 -17.41 11.74 6.73
N ARG A 177 -18.32 12.61 6.25
CA ARG A 177 -18.49 12.89 4.81
C ARG A 177 -17.25 13.53 4.19
N ALA A 178 -16.62 14.50 4.86
CA ALA A 178 -15.37 15.10 4.40
C ALA A 178 -14.19 14.11 4.48
N ALA A 179 -14.19 13.20 5.45
CA ALA A 179 -13.13 12.22 5.66
C ALA A 179 -13.14 11.06 4.64
N ILE A 180 -14.29 10.68 4.07
CA ILE A 180 -14.40 9.55 3.13
C ILE A 180 -13.48 9.72 1.88
N PRO A 181 -13.53 10.84 1.14
CA PRO A 181 -12.60 11.06 0.03
C PRO A 181 -11.13 11.10 0.45
N ILE A 182 -10.83 11.64 1.65
CA ILE A 182 -9.45 11.69 2.17
C ILE A 182 -8.92 10.26 2.42
N ILE A 183 -9.75 9.34 2.95
CA ILE A 183 -9.38 7.92 3.07
C ILE A 183 -9.19 7.24 1.71
N MET A 184 -10.03 7.54 0.71
CA MET A 184 -9.83 7.03 -0.65
C MET A 184 -8.48 7.49 -1.23
N GLY A 185 -8.09 8.73 -0.99
CA GLY A 185 -6.80 9.29 -1.39
C GLY A 185 -5.63 8.66 -0.64
N ALA A 186 -5.82 8.41 0.66
CA ALA A 186 -4.80 7.77 1.49
C ALA A 186 -4.44 6.36 0.99
N ASN A 187 -5.41 5.61 0.44
CA ASN A 187 -5.14 4.32 -0.22
C ASN A 187 -4.27 4.48 -1.48
N ILE A 188 -4.58 5.43 -2.37
CA ILE A 188 -3.77 5.70 -3.57
C ILE A 188 -2.31 5.99 -3.17
N GLY A 189 -2.07 6.83 -2.16
CA GLY A 189 -0.71 7.23 -1.78
C GLY A 189 0.20 6.07 -1.32
N THR A 190 -0.37 4.94 -0.87
CA THR A 190 0.38 3.75 -0.40
C THR A 190 1.40 3.23 -1.41
N SER A 191 1.11 3.45 -2.70
CA SER A 191 1.85 2.90 -3.83
C SER A 191 3.26 3.44 -4.02
N VAL A 192 3.55 4.67 -3.57
CA VAL A 192 4.85 5.32 -3.82
C VAL A 192 6.02 4.47 -3.29
N THR A 193 5.88 3.92 -2.09
CA THR A 193 6.94 3.13 -1.44
C THR A 193 7.31 1.89 -2.26
N ASN A 194 6.33 1.18 -2.82
CA ASN A 194 6.56 0.00 -3.66
C ASN A 194 7.30 0.38 -4.96
N THR A 195 6.89 1.49 -5.57
CA THR A 195 7.49 2.00 -6.82
C THR A 195 8.94 2.43 -6.61
N ILE A 196 9.27 3.01 -5.45
CA ILE A 196 10.66 3.29 -5.04
C ILE A 196 11.46 2.00 -4.87
N VAL A 197 10.88 0.96 -4.27
CA VAL A 197 11.56 -0.34 -4.11
C VAL A 197 11.80 -1.03 -5.47
N ALA A 198 10.85 -0.95 -6.40
CA ALA A 198 11.04 -1.46 -7.76
C ALA A 198 12.20 -0.75 -8.50
N LEU A 199 12.39 0.56 -8.30
CA LEU A 199 13.53 1.30 -8.84
C LEU A 199 14.89 0.78 -8.33
N MET A 200 14.95 0.16 -7.15
CA MET A 200 16.20 -0.47 -6.65
C MET A 200 16.61 -1.71 -7.45
N GLN A 201 15.71 -2.31 -8.23
CA GLN A 201 15.98 -3.45 -9.12
C GLN A 201 16.21 -3.05 -10.58
N ALA A 202 16.41 -1.77 -10.89
CA ALA A 202 16.60 -1.26 -12.26
C ALA A 202 17.87 -1.77 -12.98
N GLY A 203 18.75 -2.50 -12.29
CA GLY A 203 19.99 -3.08 -12.82
C GLY A 203 19.73 -4.12 -13.91
N ASP A 204 18.93 -5.14 -13.62
CA ASP A 204 18.51 -6.12 -14.62
C ASP A 204 17.19 -5.72 -15.30
N ARG A 205 17.11 -5.91 -16.62
CA ARG A 205 15.95 -5.49 -17.42
C ARG A 205 14.70 -6.32 -17.15
N ASN A 206 14.86 -7.63 -16.96
CA ASN A 206 13.77 -8.57 -16.76
C ASN A 206 13.31 -8.57 -15.30
N GLU A 207 14.22 -8.45 -14.34
CA GLU A 207 13.86 -8.20 -12.95
C GLU A 207 13.12 -6.87 -12.80
N PHE A 208 13.64 -5.78 -13.37
CA PHE A 208 12.98 -4.48 -13.28
C PHE A 208 11.57 -4.48 -13.89
N ARG A 209 11.38 -5.12 -15.05
CA ARG A 209 10.06 -5.29 -15.68
C ARG A 209 9.05 -5.95 -14.73
N ARG A 210 9.44 -7.08 -14.13
CA ARG A 210 8.56 -7.82 -13.21
C ARG A 210 8.35 -7.06 -11.91
N ALA A 211 9.40 -6.48 -11.34
CA ALA A 211 9.34 -5.67 -10.11
C ALA A 211 8.41 -4.46 -10.27
N PHE A 212 8.56 -3.70 -11.36
CA PHE A 212 7.75 -2.52 -11.60
C PHE A 212 6.28 -2.85 -11.87
N ALA A 213 6.00 -3.97 -12.56
CA ALA A 213 4.64 -4.48 -12.67
C ALA A 213 4.09 -4.99 -11.32
N GLY A 214 4.92 -5.62 -10.48
CA GLY A 214 4.57 -6.06 -9.13
C GLY A 214 4.26 -4.92 -8.16
N ALA A 215 4.94 -3.78 -8.30
CA ALA A 215 4.60 -2.55 -7.59
C ALA A 215 3.29 -1.95 -8.12
N THR A 216 3.25 -1.64 -9.42
CA THR A 216 2.17 -0.84 -10.04
C THR A 216 0.82 -1.56 -10.16
N ILE A 217 0.77 -2.88 -9.99
CA ILE A 217 -0.52 -3.59 -9.91
C ILE A 217 -1.37 -3.13 -8.72
N HIS A 218 -0.72 -2.69 -7.63
CA HIS A 218 -1.38 -2.06 -6.49
C HIS A 218 -1.99 -0.71 -6.90
N ASP A 219 -1.19 0.12 -7.56
CA ASP A 219 -1.52 1.48 -8.01
C ASP A 219 -2.76 1.45 -8.92
N PHE A 220 -2.74 0.58 -9.93
CA PHE A 220 -3.85 0.46 -10.88
C PHE A 220 -5.13 -0.03 -10.22
N PHE A 221 -5.05 -0.93 -9.23
CA PHE A 221 -6.23 -1.32 -8.46
C PHE A 221 -6.82 -0.13 -7.67
N ASN A 222 -5.98 0.59 -6.92
CA ASN A 222 -6.44 1.72 -6.10
C ASN A 222 -7.03 2.85 -6.96
N TRP A 223 -6.36 3.22 -8.04
CA TRP A 223 -6.85 4.24 -8.97
C TRP A 223 -8.18 3.83 -9.61
N LEU A 224 -8.31 2.60 -10.10
CA LEU A 224 -9.57 2.11 -10.67
C LEU A 224 -10.69 2.04 -9.63
N ALA A 225 -10.39 1.63 -8.39
CA ALA A 225 -11.35 1.61 -7.28
C ALA A 225 -11.85 3.03 -6.95
N VAL A 226 -10.96 4.03 -6.88
CA VAL A 226 -11.35 5.43 -6.66
C VAL A 226 -12.14 5.98 -7.85
N PHE A 227 -11.69 5.78 -9.10
CA PHE A 227 -12.42 6.27 -10.27
C PHE A 227 -13.82 5.65 -10.43
N ALA A 228 -14.04 4.44 -9.93
CA ALA A 228 -15.36 3.81 -9.90
C ALA A 228 -16.21 4.25 -8.69
N LEU A 229 -15.64 4.24 -7.47
CA LEU A 229 -16.40 4.39 -6.22
C LEU A 229 -16.56 5.85 -5.77
N LEU A 230 -15.62 6.76 -6.09
CA LEU A 230 -15.76 8.16 -5.69
C LEU A 230 -16.94 8.86 -6.38
N PRO A 231 -17.20 8.70 -7.69
CA PRO A 231 -18.41 9.28 -8.30
C PRO A 231 -19.69 8.69 -7.72
N ILE A 232 -19.71 7.38 -7.41
CA ILE A 232 -20.86 6.73 -6.76
C ILE A 232 -21.07 7.33 -5.37
N GLU A 233 -20.01 7.50 -4.57
CA GLU A 233 -20.09 8.13 -3.25
C GLU A 233 -20.61 9.56 -3.31
N VAL A 234 -20.13 10.38 -4.25
CA VAL A 234 -20.56 11.77 -4.40
C VAL A 234 -22.02 11.88 -4.86
N ILE A 235 -22.51 10.94 -5.66
CA ILE A 235 -23.89 10.95 -6.16
C ILE A 235 -24.88 10.34 -5.15
N THR A 236 -24.50 9.25 -4.46
CA THR A 236 -25.43 8.44 -3.66
C THR A 236 -25.10 8.34 -2.18
N GLY A 237 -23.92 8.77 -1.74
CA GLY A 237 -23.44 8.55 -0.36
C GLY A 237 -23.36 7.08 0.04
N TYR A 238 -23.08 6.17 -0.91
CA TYR A 238 -23.17 4.72 -0.74
C TYR A 238 -22.42 4.20 0.51
N LEU A 239 -21.14 4.54 0.65
CA LEU A 239 -20.31 4.15 1.78
C LEU A 239 -20.77 4.83 3.07
N TYR A 240 -21.08 6.14 3.02
CA TYR A 240 -21.60 6.86 4.17
C TYR A 240 -22.88 6.22 4.72
N HIS A 241 -23.87 5.92 3.87
CA HIS A 241 -25.14 5.32 4.28
C HIS A 241 -24.99 3.85 4.71
N LEU A 242 -24.27 3.03 3.95
CA LEU A 242 -24.03 1.62 4.30
C LEU A 242 -23.38 1.52 5.68
N THR A 243 -22.34 2.31 5.94
CA THR A 243 -21.61 2.26 7.20
C THR A 243 -22.39 2.88 8.36
N ASN A 244 -23.20 3.93 8.13
CA ASN A 244 -24.05 4.48 9.18
C ASN A 244 -25.04 3.42 9.69
N VAL A 245 -25.71 2.70 8.78
CA VAL A 245 -26.66 1.62 9.12
C VAL A 245 -25.96 0.49 9.88
N ILE A 246 -24.75 0.10 9.46
CA ILE A 246 -23.97 -0.94 10.14
C ILE A 246 -23.59 -0.48 11.56
N VAL A 247 -23.10 0.75 11.74
CA VAL A 247 -22.72 1.25 13.08
C VAL A 247 -23.94 1.41 13.99
N GLU A 248 -25.07 1.87 13.46
CA GLU A 248 -26.33 1.96 14.22
C GLU A 248 -26.84 0.57 14.64
N SER A 249 -26.64 -0.47 13.82
CA SER A 249 -27.01 -1.84 14.19
C SER A 249 -26.22 -2.42 15.37
N PHE A 250 -25.04 -1.88 15.69
CA PHE A 250 -24.24 -2.33 16.83
C PHE A 250 -24.75 -1.83 18.19
N HIS A 251 -25.80 -0.98 18.23
CA HIS A 251 -26.39 -0.45 19.46
C HIS A 251 -25.36 0.13 20.44
N LEU A 252 -24.35 0.82 19.92
CA LEU A 252 -23.29 1.44 20.73
C LEU A 252 -23.89 2.54 21.61
N GLU A 253 -23.93 2.28 22.92
CA GLU A 253 -24.37 3.27 23.91
C GLU A 253 -23.52 4.53 23.77
N SER A 254 -24.21 5.68 23.66
CA SER A 254 -23.61 6.97 23.36
C SER A 254 -23.73 7.87 24.60
N GLY A 255 -22.67 7.94 25.41
CA GLY A 255 -22.68 8.63 26.70
C GLY A 255 -21.40 8.42 27.49
N GLU A 256 -21.45 8.66 28.81
CA GLU A 256 -20.32 8.40 29.72
C GLU A 256 -20.09 6.89 29.95
N ASP A 257 -21.14 6.07 29.83
CA ASP A 257 -21.11 4.60 29.96
C ASP A 257 -20.66 3.86 28.70
N ALA A 258 -20.33 4.58 27.62
CA ALA A 258 -19.94 3.99 26.34
C ALA A 258 -18.71 3.07 26.46
N PRO A 259 -18.70 1.86 25.88
CA PRO A 259 -17.63 0.89 26.08
C PRO A 259 -16.29 1.32 25.46
N GLU A 260 -15.37 1.82 26.29
CA GLU A 260 -14.02 2.26 25.95
C GLU A 260 -13.06 1.07 25.66
N LEU A 261 -13.33 0.33 24.57
CA LEU A 261 -12.72 -0.96 24.21
C LEU A 261 -11.19 -1.02 24.27
N LEU A 262 -10.45 -0.20 23.50
CA LEU A 262 -8.99 -0.13 23.61
C LEU A 262 -8.52 0.93 24.61
N LYS A 263 -9.37 1.90 24.97
CA LYS A 263 -9.00 2.95 25.92
C LYS A 263 -8.75 2.41 27.34
N VAL A 264 -9.44 1.37 27.77
CA VAL A 264 -9.12 0.66 29.03
C VAL A 264 -7.65 0.16 29.06
N ILE A 265 -7.06 -0.12 27.90
CA ILE A 265 -5.67 -0.58 27.76
C ILE A 265 -4.69 0.61 27.61
N THR A 266 -5.06 1.70 26.94
CA THR A 266 -4.18 2.88 26.76
C THR A 266 -4.21 3.85 27.93
N ASP A 267 -5.36 4.06 28.56
CA ASP A 267 -5.63 5.02 29.63
C ASP A 267 -4.56 5.05 30.74
N PRO A 268 -4.08 3.90 31.29
CA PRO A 268 -3.07 3.90 32.35
C PRO A 268 -1.74 4.57 31.95
N PHE A 269 -1.48 4.67 30.65
CA PHE A 269 -0.31 5.34 30.08
C PHE A 269 -0.65 6.73 29.52
N THR A 270 -1.77 6.87 28.79
CA THR A 270 -2.09 8.12 28.09
C THR A 270 -2.58 9.22 29.04
N LYS A 271 -3.30 8.87 30.12
CA LYS A 271 -3.65 9.80 31.21
C LYS A 271 -2.45 10.28 32.03
N LEU A 272 -1.29 9.62 31.94
CA LEU A 272 -0.04 10.16 32.50
C LEU A 272 0.58 11.23 31.59
N ILE A 273 0.22 11.26 30.31
CA ILE A 273 0.72 12.25 29.34
C ILE A 273 -0.18 13.48 29.32
N ILE A 274 -1.49 13.29 29.09
CA ILE A 274 -2.47 14.37 28.97
C ILE A 274 -3.87 13.89 29.39
N GLU A 275 -4.64 14.75 30.03
CA GLU A 275 -6.09 14.55 30.25
C GLU A 275 -6.83 15.81 29.83
N LEU A 276 -7.93 15.66 29.09
CA LEU A 276 -8.73 16.77 28.57
C LEU A 276 -10.06 16.90 29.29
N ASP A 277 -10.53 18.13 29.45
CA ASP A 277 -11.79 18.40 30.12
C ASP A 277 -12.98 18.21 29.17
N LYS A 278 -13.63 17.05 29.27
CA LYS A 278 -14.83 16.69 28.51
C LYS A 278 -15.96 17.72 28.68
N SER A 279 -16.08 18.37 29.84
CA SER A 279 -17.15 19.35 30.10
C SER A 279 -16.93 20.64 29.30
N VAL A 280 -15.68 21.10 29.21
CA VAL A 280 -15.30 22.28 28.40
C VAL A 280 -15.45 21.99 26.92
N ILE A 281 -15.06 20.80 26.44
CA ILE A 281 -15.25 20.38 25.05
C ILE A 281 -16.74 20.38 24.67
N ASN A 282 -17.59 19.79 25.50
CA ASN A 282 -19.04 19.75 25.26
C ASN A 282 -19.66 21.17 25.27
N ALA A 283 -19.25 22.03 26.20
CA ALA A 283 -19.75 23.40 26.30
C ALA A 283 -19.31 24.29 25.11
N ILE A 284 -18.09 24.07 24.58
CA ILE A 284 -17.66 24.72 23.33
C ILE A 284 -18.50 24.22 22.14
N ALA A 285 -18.79 22.91 22.07
CA ALA A 285 -19.62 22.34 21.02
C ALA A 285 -21.09 22.84 21.06
N THR A 286 -21.63 23.17 22.23
CA THR A 286 -22.94 23.83 22.38
C THR A 286 -22.89 25.36 22.22
N ASN A 287 -21.73 25.92 21.83
CA ASN A 287 -21.48 27.37 21.65
C ASN A 287 -21.75 28.21 22.92
N ASP A 288 -21.40 27.69 24.10
CA ASP A 288 -21.39 28.46 25.34
C ASP A 288 -20.22 29.46 25.33
N GLU A 289 -20.55 30.76 25.35
CA GLU A 289 -19.60 31.88 25.45
C GLU A 289 -18.64 31.74 26.65
N SER A 290 -19.12 31.17 27.77
CA SER A 290 -18.33 31.00 29.01
C SER A 290 -17.23 29.93 28.90
N ALA A 291 -17.32 29.02 27.92
CA ALA A 291 -16.37 27.93 27.74
C ALA A 291 -15.19 28.30 26.84
N LYS A 292 -15.35 29.28 25.94
CA LYS A 292 -14.31 29.71 24.97
C LYS A 292 -12.98 30.12 25.64
N ASN A 293 -13.05 30.70 26.84
CA ASN A 293 -11.90 31.19 27.59
C ASN A 293 -11.32 30.17 28.60
N LYS A 294 -11.93 28.99 28.78
CA LYS A 294 -11.41 27.94 29.67
C LYS A 294 -10.29 27.15 28.98
N SER A 295 -9.38 26.55 29.75
CA SER A 295 -8.40 25.60 29.20
C SER A 295 -9.07 24.28 28.87
N LEU A 296 -8.65 23.66 27.77
CA LEU A 296 -9.03 22.29 27.40
C LEU A 296 -8.28 21.22 28.22
N VAL A 297 -7.16 21.59 28.86
CA VAL A 297 -6.34 20.68 29.69
C VAL A 297 -6.93 20.58 31.09
N LYS A 298 -7.22 19.37 31.55
CA LYS A 298 -7.92 19.14 32.82
C LYS A 298 -6.95 19.19 34.01
N ILE A 299 -6.87 20.35 34.66
CA ILE A 299 -5.96 20.55 35.80
C ILE A 299 -6.39 19.76 37.06
N TRP A 300 -7.70 19.66 37.30
CA TRP A 300 -8.28 19.10 38.53
C TRP A 300 -9.03 17.80 38.24
N CYS A 301 -8.68 16.74 38.95
CA CYS A 301 -9.24 15.40 38.75
C CYS A 301 -10.27 15.01 39.79
N VAL A 302 -10.23 15.63 40.98
CA VAL A 302 -11.24 15.48 42.02
C VAL A 302 -11.80 16.86 42.35
N THR A 303 -13.09 17.03 42.09
CA THR A 303 -13.87 18.25 42.33
C THR A 303 -15.17 17.88 43.01
N GLU A 304 -15.56 18.63 44.04
CA GLU A 304 -16.82 18.42 44.76
C GLU A 304 -17.72 19.63 44.55
N SER A 305 -18.92 19.40 43.99
CA SER A 305 -19.87 20.47 43.68
C SER A 305 -20.97 20.54 44.74
N ASN A 306 -20.86 21.48 45.66
CA ASN A 306 -21.87 21.74 46.68
C ASN A 306 -22.94 22.69 46.12
N VAL A 307 -24.18 22.21 46.03
CA VAL A 307 -25.34 23.02 45.63
C VAL A 307 -25.91 23.68 46.87
N THR A 308 -25.77 25.00 47.00
CA THR A 308 -26.39 25.77 48.08
C THR A 308 -27.57 26.58 47.54
N LEU A 309 -28.66 26.62 48.31
CA LEU A 309 -29.77 27.52 48.07
C LEU A 309 -29.39 28.90 48.62
N GLN A 310 -29.18 29.87 47.74
CA GLN A 310 -28.87 31.25 48.13
C GLN A 310 -29.96 32.21 47.64
N ASN A 311 -30.14 33.29 48.40
CA ASN A 311 -31.08 34.35 48.07
C ASN A 311 -30.39 35.31 47.08
N VAL A 312 -30.92 35.43 45.87
CA VAL A 312 -30.34 36.25 44.78
C VAL A 312 -31.32 37.33 44.37
N THR A 313 -30.81 38.52 44.09
CA THR A 313 -31.61 39.67 43.63
C THR A 313 -31.92 39.58 42.14
N ILE A 314 -33.17 39.87 41.76
CA ILE A 314 -33.65 39.90 40.38
C ILE A 314 -33.81 41.38 39.95
N PRO A 315 -33.35 41.77 38.74
CA PRO A 315 -33.59 43.11 38.21
C PRO A 315 -35.09 43.34 37.89
N PRO A 316 -35.63 44.58 38.03
CA PRO A 316 -37.08 44.85 37.91
C PRO A 316 -37.76 44.49 36.57
N SER A 317 -36.99 44.10 35.55
CA SER A 317 -37.45 43.72 34.22
C SER A 317 -37.75 42.23 34.05
N GLU A 318 -37.33 41.37 34.98
CA GLU A 318 -37.58 39.93 34.92
C GLU A 318 -38.75 39.56 35.86
N ASN A 319 -39.92 39.29 35.28
CA ASN A 319 -41.09 38.85 36.04
C ASN A 319 -40.83 37.46 36.65
N CYS A 320 -40.88 37.33 37.98
CA CYS A 320 -40.85 36.04 38.67
C CYS A 320 -41.95 35.10 38.15
N THR A 321 -41.54 33.97 37.57
CA THR A 321 -42.44 32.98 36.97
C THR A 321 -43.16 32.09 37.99
N SER A 322 -42.76 32.12 39.26
CA SER A 322 -43.44 31.43 40.37
C SER A 322 -43.56 32.34 41.59
N PRO A 323 -44.77 32.65 42.08
CA PRO A 323 -44.97 33.47 43.28
C PRO A 323 -44.40 32.84 44.57
N ASP A 324 -44.31 31.52 44.64
CA ASP A 324 -44.00 30.79 45.88
C ASP A 324 -42.53 30.90 46.32
N PHE A 325 -41.64 31.36 45.43
CA PHE A 325 -40.19 31.44 45.65
C PHE A 325 -39.60 32.85 45.54
N CYS A 326 -40.43 33.86 45.29
CA CYS A 326 -40.01 35.27 45.20
C CYS A 326 -40.64 36.14 46.27
N TRP A 327 -39.86 37.03 46.87
CA TRP A 327 -40.37 38.06 47.79
C TRP A 327 -39.69 39.41 47.52
N SER A 328 -40.40 40.50 47.78
CA SER A 328 -39.90 41.87 47.64
C SER A 328 -39.61 42.47 49.00
N ASP A 329 -38.41 43.03 49.19
CA ASP A 329 -38.07 43.85 50.35
C ASP A 329 -37.51 45.19 49.87
N GLY A 330 -38.23 46.27 50.17
CA GLY A 330 -37.98 47.60 49.60
C GLY A 330 -38.09 47.62 48.07
N ASN A 331 -37.06 48.18 47.41
CA ASN A 331 -37.00 48.35 45.95
C ASN A 331 -36.30 47.18 45.22
N VAL A 332 -36.21 46.01 45.87
CA VAL A 332 -35.46 44.85 45.38
C VAL A 332 -36.29 43.58 45.51
N THR A 333 -36.36 42.80 44.44
CA THR A 333 -37.00 41.47 44.43
C THR A 333 -35.94 40.40 44.62
N TRP A 334 -36.20 39.46 45.52
CA TRP A 334 -35.35 38.32 45.82
C TRP A 334 -36.00 37.03 45.31
N THR A 335 -35.18 36.07 44.91
CA THR A 335 -35.56 34.68 44.65
C THR A 335 -34.58 33.73 45.32
N LEU A 336 -35.01 32.49 45.57
CA LEU A 336 -34.07 31.40 45.81
C LEU A 336 -33.49 30.93 44.47
N LYS A 337 -32.15 30.86 44.39
CA LYS A 337 -31.44 30.26 43.26
C LYS A 337 -30.48 29.20 43.78
N ASN A 338 -30.45 28.05 43.12
CA ASN A 338 -29.40 27.05 43.35
C ASN A 338 -28.08 27.59 42.82
N ILE A 339 -27.12 27.81 43.71
CA ILE A 339 -25.74 28.17 43.38
C ILE A 339 -24.86 26.93 43.63
N THR A 340 -24.27 26.42 42.55
CA THR A 340 -23.22 25.40 42.59
C THR A 340 -21.88 26.04 42.85
N GLU A 341 -21.32 25.83 44.04
CA GLU A 341 -19.92 26.11 44.34
C GLU A 341 -19.09 24.84 44.12
N THR A 342 -17.94 24.96 43.44
CA THR A 342 -17.10 23.81 43.08
C THR A 342 -15.78 23.88 43.82
N GLU A 343 -15.56 22.95 44.75
CA GLU A 343 -14.29 22.82 45.46
C GLU A 343 -13.29 21.96 44.67
N TYR A 344 -12.04 22.42 44.60
CA TYR A 344 -10.97 21.79 43.85
C TYR A 344 -10.04 21.02 44.79
N ILE A 345 -10.28 19.71 44.93
CA ILE A 345 -9.65 18.88 45.97
C ILE A 345 -8.26 18.38 45.55
N SER A 346 -8.11 17.88 44.31
CA SER A 346 -6.87 17.25 43.88
C SER A 346 -6.56 17.45 42.39
N LYS A 347 -5.31 17.82 42.11
CA LYS A 347 -4.76 17.96 40.75
C LYS A 347 -4.59 16.60 40.07
N CYS A 348 -4.72 16.59 38.75
CA CYS A 348 -4.42 15.41 37.93
C CYS A 348 -2.92 15.04 37.96
N LYS A 349 -2.57 13.85 37.46
CA LYS A 349 -1.18 13.32 37.48
C LYS A 349 -0.45 13.38 36.12
N HIS A 350 -1.00 14.09 35.14
CA HIS A 350 -0.44 14.18 33.80
C HIS A 350 0.73 15.18 33.71
N ILE A 351 1.64 14.99 32.74
CA ILE A 351 2.87 15.81 32.55
C ILE A 351 2.58 17.32 32.59
N PHE A 352 1.50 17.76 31.92
CA PHE A 352 1.18 19.18 31.75
C PHE A 352 0.39 19.84 32.91
N VAL A 353 0.15 19.15 34.04
CA VAL A 353 -0.78 19.66 35.09
C VAL A 353 -0.31 20.94 35.82
N ASN A 354 0.99 21.22 35.78
CA ASN A 354 1.60 22.45 36.31
C ASN A 354 2.29 23.26 35.20
N SER A 355 1.78 23.19 33.96
CA SER A 355 2.35 23.91 32.82
C SER A 355 1.56 25.19 32.55
N ASP A 356 2.26 26.33 32.52
CA ASP A 356 1.69 27.63 32.14
C ASP A 356 1.61 27.82 30.60
N LEU A 357 1.80 26.74 29.82
CA LEU A 357 1.74 26.78 28.36
C LEU A 357 0.28 26.85 27.88
N PRO A 358 -0.01 27.62 26.81
CA PRO A 358 -1.35 27.66 26.23
C PRO A 358 -1.70 26.31 25.57
N ASP A 359 -2.99 25.95 25.60
CA ASP A 359 -3.55 24.71 25.02
C ASP A 359 -2.97 24.37 23.64
N LEU A 360 -2.87 25.37 22.76
CA LEU A 360 -2.33 25.24 21.40
C LEU A 360 -0.85 24.80 21.39
N ALA A 361 -0.01 25.34 22.28
CA ALA A 361 1.40 24.97 22.37
C ALA A 361 1.56 23.53 22.91
N ILE A 362 0.78 23.16 23.93
CA ILE A 362 0.73 21.78 24.45
C ILE A 362 0.28 20.83 23.33
N GLY A 363 -0.78 21.19 22.60
CA GLY A 363 -1.29 20.44 21.45
C GLY A 363 -0.23 20.24 20.36
N LEU A 364 0.47 21.30 19.95
CA LEU A 364 1.52 21.21 18.92
C LEU A 364 2.72 20.35 19.36
N ILE A 365 3.13 20.44 20.63
CA ILE A 365 4.19 19.60 21.21
C ILE A 365 3.75 18.13 21.21
N LEU A 366 2.54 17.84 21.69
CA LEU A 366 1.98 16.49 21.72
C LEU A 366 1.78 15.92 20.30
N LEU A 367 1.37 16.74 19.33
CA LEU A 367 1.21 16.35 17.93
C LEU A 367 2.57 15.96 17.33
N ALA A 368 3.60 16.80 17.50
CA ALA A 368 4.94 16.50 17.00
C ALA A 368 5.53 15.24 17.66
N LEU A 369 5.39 15.08 18.98
CA LEU A 369 5.92 13.93 19.71
C LEU A 369 5.19 12.64 19.36
N SER A 370 3.85 12.64 19.35
CA SER A 370 3.04 11.46 19.01
C SER A 370 3.28 11.02 17.57
N LEU A 371 3.39 11.95 16.60
CA LEU A 371 3.66 11.63 15.20
C LEU A 371 5.09 11.08 15.01
N LEU A 372 6.08 11.56 15.76
CA LEU A 372 7.44 11.00 15.81
C LEU A 372 7.42 9.57 16.38
N VAL A 373 6.77 9.35 17.52
CA VAL A 373 6.64 8.02 18.14
C VAL A 373 5.93 7.05 17.19
N LEU A 374 4.82 7.46 16.60
CA LEU A 374 4.04 6.69 15.64
C LEU A 374 4.91 6.26 14.43
N CYS A 375 5.60 7.22 13.80
CA CYS A 375 6.49 6.93 12.67
C CYS A 375 7.67 6.02 13.07
N SER A 376 8.26 6.24 14.24
CA SER A 376 9.35 5.40 14.76
C SER A 376 8.89 3.96 15.05
N CYS A 377 7.75 3.80 15.74
CA CYS A 377 7.11 2.52 15.99
C CYS A 377 6.82 1.80 14.68
N LEU A 378 6.24 2.48 13.68
CA LEU A 378 6.00 1.90 12.37
C LEU A 378 7.30 1.44 11.71
N ILE A 379 8.34 2.26 11.65
CA ILE A 379 9.66 1.91 11.07
C ILE A 379 10.30 0.71 11.79
N MET A 380 10.14 0.60 13.11
CA MET A 380 10.62 -0.55 13.88
C MET A 380 9.80 -1.81 13.58
N ILE A 381 8.48 -1.70 13.51
CA ILE A 381 7.55 -2.76 13.09
C ILE A 381 7.97 -3.25 11.68
N VAL A 382 8.12 -2.35 10.70
CA VAL A 382 8.61 -2.62 9.34
C VAL A 382 9.89 -3.48 9.36
N LYS A 383 10.92 -3.04 10.09
CA LYS A 383 12.23 -3.71 10.13
C LYS A 383 12.15 -5.08 10.81
N LEU A 384 11.41 -5.16 11.92
CA LEU A 384 11.18 -6.38 12.67
C LEU A 384 10.51 -7.45 11.81
N LEU A 385 9.48 -7.06 11.06
CA LEU A 385 8.69 -7.93 10.20
C LEU A 385 9.41 -8.30 8.90
N ASN A 386 10.16 -7.39 8.28
CA ASN A 386 11.06 -7.74 7.17
C ASN A 386 12.09 -8.81 7.61
N SER A 387 12.54 -8.75 8.87
CA SER A 387 13.39 -9.77 9.49
C SER A 387 12.64 -11.07 9.89
N VAL A 388 11.30 -11.10 9.87
CA VAL A 388 10.49 -12.31 10.04
C VAL A 388 10.13 -12.94 8.68
N LEU A 389 9.78 -12.11 7.70
CA LEU A 389 9.44 -12.50 6.34
C LEU A 389 10.64 -13.16 5.63
N LYS A 390 11.87 -12.67 5.85
CA LYS A 390 13.09 -13.27 5.31
C LYS A 390 13.41 -14.61 5.99
N GLY A 391 13.44 -15.70 5.21
CA GLY A 391 13.84 -17.04 5.64
C GLY A 391 12.71 -18.07 5.54
N GLN A 392 12.52 -18.90 6.58
CA GLN A 392 11.54 -19.98 6.56
C GLN A 392 10.11 -19.52 6.33
N VAL A 393 9.72 -18.32 6.80
CA VAL A 393 8.37 -17.80 6.59
C VAL A 393 8.13 -17.52 5.11
N ALA A 394 9.09 -16.94 4.38
CA ALA A 394 9.01 -16.83 2.91
C ALA A 394 8.94 -18.21 2.20
N SER A 395 9.64 -19.23 2.70
CA SER A 395 9.56 -20.60 2.14
C SER A 395 8.20 -21.26 2.39
N ILE A 396 7.60 -21.05 3.57
CA ILE A 396 6.23 -21.50 3.88
C ILE A 396 5.21 -20.73 3.04
N ILE A 397 5.35 -19.41 2.92
CA ILE A 397 4.58 -18.55 2.01
C ILE A 397 4.66 -19.09 0.58
N LYS A 398 5.87 -19.35 0.05
CA LYS A 398 6.08 -19.96 -1.28
C LYS A 398 5.31 -21.27 -1.43
N LYS A 399 5.44 -22.18 -0.46
CA LYS A 399 4.77 -23.50 -0.51
C LYS A 399 3.25 -23.38 -0.44
N THR A 400 2.71 -22.58 0.47
CA THR A 400 1.25 -22.44 0.67
C THR A 400 0.57 -21.60 -0.42
N ILE A 401 1.23 -20.57 -0.98
CA ILE A 401 0.61 -19.66 -1.97
C ILE A 401 0.80 -20.13 -3.42
N ASN A 402 1.88 -20.84 -3.74
CA ASN A 402 2.06 -21.51 -5.03
C ASN A 402 1.56 -22.97 -5.00
N THR A 403 0.76 -23.37 -4.01
CA THR A 403 -0.02 -24.62 -4.11
C THR A 403 -1.21 -24.37 -5.04
N ASP A 404 -1.12 -24.87 -6.26
CA ASP A 404 -2.26 -24.93 -7.18
C ASP A 404 -3.23 -26.05 -6.74
N PHE A 405 -4.48 -25.70 -6.47
CA PHE A 405 -5.52 -26.70 -6.22
C PHE A 405 -5.98 -27.31 -7.55
N PRO A 406 -6.21 -28.64 -7.61
CA PRO A 406 -6.73 -29.29 -8.80
C PRO A 406 -8.13 -28.76 -9.16
N PHE A 407 -8.50 -28.91 -10.43
CA PHE A 407 -9.85 -28.63 -10.92
C PHE A 407 -10.88 -29.42 -10.09
N PRO A 408 -12.00 -28.81 -9.63
CA PRO A 408 -12.53 -27.49 -9.99
C PRO A 408 -12.10 -26.31 -9.09
N PHE A 409 -11.22 -26.51 -8.11
CA PHE A 409 -10.94 -25.51 -7.05
C PHE A 409 -9.81 -24.52 -7.38
N THR A 410 -9.41 -24.39 -8.65
CA THR A 410 -8.32 -23.48 -9.09
C THR A 410 -8.54 -22.02 -8.70
N TRP A 411 -9.81 -21.58 -8.61
CA TRP A 411 -10.19 -20.24 -8.15
C TRP A 411 -9.87 -19.99 -6.67
N LEU A 412 -9.93 -21.03 -5.82
CA LEU A 412 -9.77 -20.94 -4.37
C LEU A 412 -8.35 -20.48 -3.98
N ALA A 413 -7.33 -20.90 -4.72
CA ALA A 413 -5.93 -20.50 -4.49
C ALA A 413 -5.76 -18.97 -4.53
N GLY A 414 -6.56 -18.27 -5.34
CA GLY A 414 -6.56 -16.81 -5.42
C GLY A 414 -7.13 -16.15 -4.17
N TYR A 415 -8.27 -16.64 -3.66
CA TYR A 415 -8.86 -16.13 -2.42
C TYR A 415 -8.06 -16.52 -1.17
N LEU A 416 -7.43 -17.69 -1.15
CA LEU A 416 -6.51 -18.09 -0.08
C LEU A 416 -5.27 -17.17 -0.03
N ALA A 417 -4.70 -16.82 -1.19
CA ALA A 417 -3.64 -15.82 -1.27
C ALA A 417 -4.11 -14.43 -0.80
N MET A 418 -5.36 -14.05 -1.08
CA MET A 418 -5.95 -12.80 -0.59
C MET A 418 -6.13 -12.80 0.94
N LEU A 419 -6.64 -13.89 1.52
CA LEU A 419 -6.73 -14.06 2.98
C LEU A 419 -5.33 -14.06 3.63
N ALA A 420 -4.33 -14.67 2.99
CA ALA A 420 -2.94 -14.61 3.43
C ALA A 420 -2.41 -13.16 3.39
N GLY A 421 -2.66 -12.40 2.32
CA GLY A 421 -2.28 -10.99 2.23
C GLY A 421 -2.93 -10.12 3.31
N ALA A 422 -4.21 -10.35 3.60
CA ALA A 422 -4.95 -9.65 4.66
C ALA A 422 -4.44 -10.01 6.06
N GLY A 423 -4.28 -11.30 6.36
CA GLY A 423 -3.76 -11.77 7.65
C GLY A 423 -2.31 -11.33 7.90
N MET A 424 -1.45 -11.43 6.88
CA MET A 424 -0.08 -10.93 6.97
C MET A 424 -0.06 -9.42 7.16
N THR A 425 -0.90 -8.65 6.47
CA THR A 425 -0.93 -7.19 6.64
C THR A 425 -1.56 -6.76 7.97
N PHE A 426 -2.50 -7.51 8.52
CA PHE A 426 -3.00 -7.32 9.89
C PHE A 426 -1.90 -7.54 10.94
N ILE A 427 -1.11 -8.61 10.80
CA ILE A 427 0.06 -8.87 11.66
C ILE A 427 1.13 -7.77 11.46
N VAL A 428 1.28 -7.28 10.22
CA VAL A 428 2.32 -6.32 9.84
C VAL A 428 1.95 -4.86 10.14
N GLN A 429 0.65 -4.54 10.27
CA GLN A 429 0.06 -3.20 10.39
C GLN A 429 0.48 -2.20 9.29
N SER A 430 0.96 -2.70 8.16
CA SER A 430 1.42 -1.88 7.03
C SER A 430 1.38 -2.65 5.71
N SER A 431 0.44 -2.27 4.82
CA SER A 431 0.37 -2.82 3.47
C SER A 431 1.61 -2.47 2.65
N SER A 432 2.07 -1.21 2.71
CA SER A 432 3.24 -0.74 1.95
C SER A 432 4.48 -1.60 2.22
N VAL A 433 4.72 -2.02 3.47
CA VAL A 433 5.81 -2.95 3.83
C VAL A 433 5.64 -4.31 3.20
N PHE A 434 4.44 -4.89 3.32
CA PHE A 434 4.15 -6.22 2.81
C PHE A 434 4.25 -6.25 1.27
N THR A 435 3.67 -5.27 0.59
CA THR A 435 3.75 -5.13 -0.88
C THR A 435 5.17 -4.75 -1.35
N SER A 436 5.93 -3.97 -0.58
CA SER A 436 7.34 -3.68 -0.84
C SER A 436 8.25 -4.88 -0.59
N ALA A 437 7.85 -5.85 0.25
CA ALA A 437 8.56 -7.11 0.41
C ALA A 437 8.23 -8.10 -0.73
N ILE A 438 7.00 -8.08 -1.23
CA ILE A 438 6.59 -8.88 -2.41
C ILE A 438 7.23 -8.34 -3.70
N THR A 439 7.35 -7.02 -3.86
CA THR A 439 7.86 -6.39 -5.09
C THR A 439 9.22 -6.98 -5.56
N PRO A 440 10.25 -7.12 -4.70
CA PRO A 440 11.49 -7.81 -5.05
C PRO A 440 11.35 -9.30 -5.39
N LEU A 441 10.43 -10.00 -4.73
CA LEU A 441 10.17 -11.41 -4.99
C LEU A 441 9.48 -11.61 -6.35
N VAL A 442 8.65 -10.65 -6.78
CA VAL A 442 8.12 -10.62 -8.15
C VAL A 442 9.22 -10.26 -9.15
N GLY A 443 10.08 -9.28 -8.83
CA GLY A 443 11.26 -8.93 -9.63
C GLY A 443 12.14 -10.13 -9.96
N ILE A 444 12.60 -10.85 -8.93
CA ILE A 444 13.43 -12.06 -9.06
C ILE A 444 12.65 -13.25 -9.67
N GLY A 445 11.32 -13.17 -9.77
CA GLY A 445 10.48 -14.23 -10.35
C GLY A 445 10.18 -15.39 -9.38
N VAL A 446 10.19 -15.12 -8.07
CA VAL A 446 9.72 -16.06 -7.02
C VAL A 446 8.19 -16.15 -6.98
N ILE A 447 7.51 -15.05 -7.34
CA ILE A 447 6.04 -14.91 -7.30
C ILE A 447 5.59 -14.32 -8.63
N SER A 448 4.63 -14.94 -9.32
CA SER A 448 4.05 -14.39 -10.55
C SER A 448 3.16 -13.17 -10.27
N ILE A 449 2.97 -12.30 -11.25
CA ILE A 449 2.07 -11.13 -11.16
C ILE A 449 0.64 -11.56 -10.79
N GLU A 450 0.19 -12.68 -11.36
CA GLU A 450 -1.12 -13.29 -11.15
C GLU A 450 -1.33 -13.75 -9.70
N ARG A 451 -0.26 -14.19 -9.02
CA ARG A 451 -0.26 -14.56 -7.60
C ARG A 451 -0.04 -13.35 -6.69
N SER A 452 0.75 -12.37 -7.13
CA SER A 452 0.95 -11.10 -6.44
C SER A 452 -0.34 -10.26 -6.36
N TYR A 453 -1.19 -10.30 -7.39
CA TYR A 453 -2.43 -9.51 -7.41
C TYR A 453 -3.35 -9.77 -6.20
N PRO A 454 -3.82 -11.01 -5.92
CA PRO A 454 -4.65 -11.26 -4.76
C PRO A 454 -3.93 -11.00 -3.42
N LEU A 455 -2.62 -11.25 -3.31
CA LEU A 455 -1.84 -10.90 -2.11
C LEU A 455 -1.93 -9.40 -1.82
N THR A 456 -1.77 -8.55 -2.84
CA THR A 456 -1.88 -7.10 -2.75
C THR A 456 -3.30 -6.64 -2.41
N LEU A 457 -4.33 -7.25 -3.02
CA LEU A 457 -5.73 -6.97 -2.65
C LEU A 457 -6.01 -7.32 -1.19
N GLY A 458 -5.48 -8.45 -0.73
CA GLY A 458 -5.52 -8.86 0.67
C GLY A 458 -4.86 -7.82 1.58
N ALA A 459 -3.69 -7.31 1.19
CA ALA A 459 -2.99 -6.29 1.95
C ALA A 459 -3.84 -5.04 2.18
N ASN A 460 -4.61 -4.62 1.18
CA ASN A 460 -5.48 -3.45 1.28
C ASN A 460 -6.64 -3.67 2.25
N ILE A 461 -7.21 -4.89 2.30
CA ILE A 461 -8.16 -5.26 3.36
C ILE A 461 -7.45 -5.18 4.73
N GLY A 462 -6.26 -5.79 4.87
CA GLY A 462 -5.54 -5.87 6.15
C GLY A 462 -5.16 -4.50 6.74
N THR A 463 -4.86 -3.50 5.91
CA THR A 463 -4.57 -2.13 6.38
C THR A 463 -5.78 -1.42 6.97
N THR A 464 -7.00 -1.77 6.58
CA THR A 464 -8.22 -1.18 7.17
C THR A 464 -8.39 -1.57 8.64
N THR A 465 -7.81 -2.69 9.07
CA THR A 465 -7.78 -3.07 10.48
C THR A 465 -7.01 -2.06 11.34
N THR A 466 -6.00 -1.37 10.79
CA THR A 466 -5.32 -0.29 11.53
C THR A 466 -6.28 0.89 11.79
N ALA A 467 -7.10 1.26 10.80
CA ALA A 467 -8.13 2.29 10.98
C ALA A 467 -9.21 1.85 11.98
N ILE A 468 -9.59 0.56 11.99
CA ILE A 468 -10.50 0.00 12.99
C ILE A 468 -9.89 0.05 14.40
N LEU A 469 -8.61 -0.29 14.56
CA LEU A 469 -7.91 -0.15 15.85
C LEU A 469 -7.82 1.31 16.30
N ALA A 470 -7.55 2.25 15.38
CA ALA A 470 -7.60 3.69 15.68
C ALA A 470 -8.99 4.14 16.14
N ALA A 471 -10.05 3.60 15.52
CA ALA A 471 -11.43 3.89 15.90
C ALA A 471 -11.78 3.33 17.28
N LEU A 472 -11.38 2.09 17.58
CA LEU A 472 -11.61 1.45 18.88
C LEU A 472 -10.81 2.06 20.04
N ALA A 473 -9.78 2.88 19.73
CA ALA A 473 -9.06 3.71 20.68
C ALA A 473 -9.66 5.13 20.84
N SER A 474 -10.70 5.48 20.09
CA SER A 474 -11.38 6.77 20.22
C SER A 474 -12.26 6.83 21.48
N PRO A 475 -12.47 8.01 22.10
CA PRO A 475 -13.41 8.17 23.22
C PRO A 475 -14.83 7.77 22.84
N GLY A 476 -15.54 7.10 23.76
CA GLY A 476 -16.86 6.50 23.51
C GLY A 476 -17.91 7.44 22.90
N SER A 477 -17.92 8.72 23.28
CA SER A 477 -18.81 9.75 22.70
C SER A 477 -18.60 10.01 21.21
N THR A 478 -17.42 9.68 20.66
CA THR A 478 -17.06 9.88 19.24
C THR A 478 -16.81 8.57 18.49
N LEU A 479 -16.80 7.44 19.20
CA LEU A 479 -16.59 6.09 18.69
C LEU A 479 -17.51 5.77 17.51
N LYS A 480 -18.78 6.21 17.52
CA LYS A 480 -19.72 6.04 16.39
C LYS A 480 -19.13 6.58 15.08
N TYR A 481 -18.64 7.81 15.10
CA TYR A 481 -18.11 8.49 13.91
C TYR A 481 -16.75 7.92 13.48
N SER A 482 -15.85 7.67 14.45
CA SER A 482 -14.54 7.05 14.21
C SER A 482 -14.68 5.65 13.59
N LEU A 483 -15.60 4.84 14.10
CA LEU A 483 -15.86 3.49 13.57
C LEU A 483 -16.53 3.55 12.20
N GLN A 484 -17.44 4.50 11.97
CA GLN A 484 -18.05 4.69 10.66
C GLN A 484 -17.01 4.98 9.57
N ILE A 485 -16.06 5.89 9.82
CA ILE A 485 -15.01 6.21 8.84
C ILE A 485 -14.01 5.05 8.65
N ALA A 486 -13.69 4.29 9.70
CA ALA A 486 -12.90 3.06 9.59
C ALA A 486 -13.61 1.96 8.78
N LEU A 487 -14.93 1.83 8.93
CA LEU A 487 -15.73 0.92 8.11
C LEU A 487 -15.88 1.42 6.67
N CYS A 488 -15.91 2.74 6.42
CA CYS A 488 -15.86 3.28 5.05
C CYS A 488 -14.56 2.85 4.36
N HIS A 489 -13.44 2.84 5.08
CA HIS A 489 -12.16 2.35 4.58
C HIS A 489 -12.20 0.86 4.21
N PHE A 490 -12.79 0.03 5.09
CA PHE A 490 -13.01 -1.40 4.85
C PHE A 490 -13.90 -1.66 3.62
N PHE A 491 -15.10 -1.08 3.60
CA PHE A 491 -16.06 -1.29 2.52
C PHE A 491 -15.64 -0.68 1.18
N PHE A 492 -14.87 0.40 1.17
CA PHE A 492 -14.22 0.89 -0.07
C PHE A 492 -13.34 -0.18 -0.70
N ASN A 493 -12.42 -0.77 0.08
CA ASN A 493 -11.50 -1.79 -0.41
C ASN A 493 -12.23 -3.08 -0.83
N VAL A 494 -13.19 -3.54 -0.02
CA VAL A 494 -14.01 -4.72 -0.35
C VAL A 494 -14.83 -4.50 -1.62
N SER A 495 -15.46 -3.32 -1.79
CA SER A 495 -16.24 -3.00 -3.00
C SER A 495 -15.36 -2.93 -4.25
N GLY A 496 -14.15 -2.36 -4.14
CA GLY A 496 -13.17 -2.35 -5.23
C GLY A 496 -12.76 -3.77 -5.64
N ILE A 497 -12.54 -4.66 -4.66
CA ILE A 497 -12.23 -6.07 -4.92
C ILE A 497 -13.39 -6.76 -5.64
N ILE A 498 -14.63 -6.60 -5.16
CA ILE A 498 -15.84 -7.16 -5.78
C ILE A 498 -15.97 -6.73 -7.26
N LEU A 499 -15.58 -5.49 -7.59
CA LEU A 499 -15.64 -4.96 -8.95
C LEU A 499 -14.53 -5.52 -9.88
N PHE A 500 -13.30 -5.63 -9.40
CA PHE A 500 -12.10 -5.89 -10.24
C PHE A 500 -11.40 -7.25 -10.04
N TYR A 501 -11.93 -8.15 -9.20
CA TYR A 501 -11.30 -9.46 -8.93
C TYR A 501 -12.12 -10.72 -9.31
N PRO A 502 -13.42 -10.86 -8.95
CA PRO A 502 -14.16 -12.11 -9.16
C PRO A 502 -14.23 -12.55 -10.63
N ILE A 503 -14.50 -11.62 -11.53
CA ILE A 503 -14.67 -11.89 -12.97
C ILE A 503 -13.28 -11.82 -13.65
N PRO A 504 -12.77 -12.89 -14.28
CA PRO A 504 -11.44 -12.88 -14.90
C PRO A 504 -11.23 -11.77 -15.95
N TYR A 505 -12.29 -11.35 -16.63
CA TYR A 505 -12.24 -10.26 -17.61
C TYR A 505 -12.03 -8.86 -16.96
N THR A 506 -12.54 -8.64 -15.74
CA THR A 506 -12.43 -7.34 -15.03
C THR A 506 -11.12 -7.16 -14.27
N ARG A 507 -10.21 -8.16 -14.31
CA ARG A 507 -8.83 -8.10 -13.78
C ARG A 507 -7.91 -7.21 -14.63
N LEU A 508 -8.37 -6.00 -14.92
CA LEU A 508 -7.70 -4.97 -15.70
C LEU A 508 -6.32 -4.55 -15.09
N PRO A 509 -6.13 -4.45 -13.76
CA PRO A 509 -4.82 -4.12 -13.17
C PRO A 509 -3.67 -5.01 -13.66
N ILE A 510 -3.88 -6.33 -13.82
CA ILE A 510 -2.85 -7.25 -14.34
C ILE A 510 -2.41 -6.83 -15.75
N ARG A 511 -3.35 -6.46 -16.62
CA ARG A 511 -3.03 -6.04 -17.99
C ARG A 511 -2.29 -4.70 -18.01
N MET A 512 -2.74 -3.74 -17.21
CA MET A 512 -2.13 -2.42 -17.11
C MET A 512 -0.70 -2.48 -16.56
N CYS A 513 -0.45 -3.25 -15.50
CA CYS A 513 0.89 -3.36 -14.91
C CYS A 513 1.88 -4.11 -15.81
N LYS A 514 1.45 -5.16 -16.55
CA LYS A 514 2.32 -5.81 -17.55
C LYS A 514 2.69 -4.87 -18.69
N THR A 515 1.74 -4.06 -19.19
CA THR A 515 2.03 -3.05 -20.21
C THR A 515 3.01 -1.99 -19.69
N LEU A 516 2.74 -1.44 -18.50
CA LEU A 516 3.61 -0.41 -17.89
C LEU A 516 5.02 -0.97 -17.59
N GLY A 517 5.12 -2.20 -17.08
CA GLY A 517 6.41 -2.88 -16.84
C GLY A 517 7.21 -3.11 -18.13
N ASN A 518 6.55 -3.48 -19.24
CA ASN A 518 7.20 -3.56 -20.56
C ASN A 518 7.75 -2.19 -20.99
N THR A 519 6.98 -1.12 -20.81
CA THR A 519 7.40 0.25 -21.13
C THR A 519 8.59 0.70 -20.28
N THR A 520 8.59 0.46 -18.97
CA THR A 520 9.73 0.86 -18.10
C THR A 520 10.98 -0.01 -18.32
N ALA A 521 10.81 -1.25 -18.77
CA ALA A 521 11.91 -2.11 -19.18
C ALA A 521 12.55 -1.69 -20.53
N GLN A 522 11.83 -0.94 -21.36
CA GLN A 522 12.38 -0.26 -22.53
C GLN A 522 12.98 1.09 -22.13
N TYR A 523 12.19 1.93 -21.45
CA TYR A 523 12.50 3.31 -21.11
C TYR A 523 12.61 3.49 -19.58
N ARG A 524 13.79 3.23 -19.00
CA ARG A 524 13.97 3.21 -17.53
C ARG A 524 13.59 4.52 -16.84
N TRP A 525 13.83 5.67 -17.47
CA TRP A 525 13.45 6.98 -16.92
C TRP A 525 11.93 7.15 -16.75
N PHE A 526 11.12 6.41 -17.53
CA PHE A 526 9.67 6.49 -17.49
C PHE A 526 9.11 6.08 -16.11
N ALA A 527 9.83 5.24 -15.36
CA ALA A 527 9.46 4.88 -14.00
C ALA A 527 9.53 6.05 -13.02
N ILE A 528 10.54 6.92 -13.15
CA ILE A 528 10.70 8.14 -12.34
C ILE A 528 9.64 9.17 -12.77
N PHE A 529 9.44 9.32 -14.09
CA PHE A 529 8.39 10.17 -14.64
C PHE A 529 7.00 9.77 -14.14
N TYR A 530 6.65 8.48 -14.19
CA TYR A 530 5.40 7.93 -13.65
C TYR A 530 5.22 8.27 -12.17
N LEU A 531 6.26 8.08 -11.35
CA LEU A 531 6.20 8.37 -9.91
C LEU A 531 5.93 9.87 -9.66
N LEU A 532 6.68 10.76 -10.31
CA LEU A 532 6.52 12.21 -10.15
C LEU A 532 5.17 12.71 -10.68
N VAL A 533 4.72 12.22 -11.84
CA VAL A 533 3.44 12.63 -12.42
C VAL A 533 2.27 12.11 -11.60
N CYS A 534 2.18 10.80 -11.36
CA CYS A 534 0.99 10.19 -10.75
C CYS A 534 0.79 10.54 -9.27
N PHE A 535 1.88 10.79 -8.52
CA PHE A 535 1.80 11.00 -7.06
C PHE A 535 2.12 12.42 -6.59
N PHE A 536 2.66 13.29 -7.46
CA PHE A 536 2.91 14.70 -7.12
C PHE A 536 2.25 15.65 -8.11
N LEU A 537 2.65 15.66 -9.39
CA LEU A 537 2.22 16.70 -10.34
C LEU A 537 0.73 16.62 -10.68
N LEU A 538 0.19 15.44 -10.98
CA LEU A 538 -1.23 15.25 -11.28
C LEU A 538 -2.12 15.55 -10.06
N PRO A 539 -1.84 15.02 -8.84
CA PRO A 539 -2.55 15.43 -7.65
C PRO A 539 -2.52 16.95 -7.42
N LEU A 540 -1.35 17.60 -7.44
CA LEU A 540 -1.23 19.04 -7.24
C LEU A 540 -1.98 19.86 -8.31
N PHE A 541 -1.96 19.42 -9.57
CA PHE A 541 -2.73 20.03 -10.65
C PHE A 541 -4.25 19.91 -10.42
N VAL A 542 -4.73 18.72 -10.06
CA VAL A 542 -6.14 18.47 -9.73
C VAL A 542 -6.56 19.28 -8.50
N PHE A 543 -5.69 19.42 -7.49
CA PHE A 543 -5.93 20.27 -6.32
C PHE A 543 -6.05 21.74 -6.71
N ALA A 544 -5.12 22.28 -7.50
CA ALA A 544 -5.18 23.66 -7.98
C ALA A 544 -6.46 23.94 -8.79
N LEU A 545 -6.89 23.01 -9.64
CA LEU A 545 -8.19 23.11 -10.32
C LEU A 545 -9.38 23.01 -9.37
N SER A 546 -9.29 22.19 -8.31
CA SER A 546 -10.36 22.04 -7.32
C SER A 546 -10.59 23.32 -6.48
N LEU A 547 -9.53 24.10 -6.24
CA LEU A 547 -9.60 25.41 -5.58
C LEU A 547 -10.20 26.50 -6.49
N ALA A 548 -10.07 26.37 -7.82
CA ALA A 548 -10.71 27.27 -8.78
C ALA A 548 -12.23 27.05 -8.92
N GLY A 549 -12.80 26.09 -8.19
CA GLY A 549 -14.23 25.79 -8.14
C GLY A 549 -14.66 24.66 -9.08
N TRP A 550 -15.77 24.01 -8.70
CA TRP A 550 -16.30 22.82 -9.37
C TRP A 550 -16.54 22.99 -10.88
N ALA A 551 -16.99 24.17 -11.32
CA ALA A 551 -17.22 24.47 -12.73
C ALA A 551 -15.93 24.46 -13.56
N VAL A 552 -14.82 24.99 -13.02
CA VAL A 552 -13.50 24.99 -13.69
C VAL A 552 -12.94 23.57 -13.71
N LEU A 553 -13.04 22.85 -12.59
CA LEU A 553 -12.64 21.45 -12.49
C LEU A 553 -13.35 20.58 -13.54
N LEU A 554 -14.68 20.65 -13.65
CA LEU A 554 -15.43 19.94 -14.69
C LEU A 554 -15.06 20.42 -16.10
N GLY A 555 -14.95 21.73 -16.31
CA GLY A 555 -14.62 22.32 -17.62
C GLY A 555 -13.27 21.88 -18.18
N VAL A 556 -12.29 21.57 -17.32
CA VAL A 556 -10.96 21.07 -17.73
C VAL A 556 -10.89 19.55 -17.71
N CYS A 557 -11.39 18.90 -16.66
CA CYS A 557 -11.29 17.44 -16.52
C CYS A 557 -12.21 16.68 -17.48
N LEU A 558 -13.41 17.18 -17.80
CA LEU A 558 -14.36 16.46 -18.66
C LEU A 558 -13.85 16.35 -20.12
N PRO A 559 -13.30 17.39 -20.78
CA PRO A 559 -12.69 17.24 -22.11
C PRO A 559 -11.47 16.32 -22.10
N LEU A 560 -10.60 16.41 -21.08
CA LEU A 560 -9.42 15.53 -20.95
C LEU A 560 -9.83 14.06 -20.78
N PHE A 561 -10.84 13.79 -19.94
CA PHE A 561 -11.38 12.45 -19.74
C PHE A 561 -12.09 11.92 -21.00
N ALA A 562 -12.89 12.75 -21.67
CA ALA A 562 -13.54 12.40 -22.93
C ALA A 562 -12.51 12.08 -24.03
N LEU A 563 -11.42 12.85 -24.13
CA LEU A 563 -10.30 12.58 -25.04
C LEU A 563 -9.59 11.26 -24.69
N PHE A 564 -9.31 11.02 -23.41
CA PHE A 564 -8.70 9.76 -22.96
C PHE A 564 -9.59 8.55 -23.31
N ILE A 565 -10.89 8.61 -23.01
CA ILE A 565 -11.85 7.56 -23.36
C ILE A 565 -11.94 7.39 -24.89
N ALA A 566 -11.96 8.47 -25.66
CA ALA A 566 -11.96 8.39 -27.12
C ALA A 566 -10.70 7.68 -27.66
N VAL A 567 -9.51 8.02 -27.16
CA VAL A 567 -8.25 7.34 -27.52
C VAL A 567 -8.28 5.86 -27.15
N VAL A 568 -8.77 5.50 -25.95
CA VAL A 568 -8.92 4.10 -25.52
C VAL A 568 -9.90 3.34 -26.41
N VAL A 569 -11.06 3.93 -26.72
CA VAL A 569 -12.08 3.33 -27.60
C VAL A 569 -11.53 3.14 -29.02
N ILE A 570 -10.86 4.15 -29.58
CA ILE A 570 -10.22 4.06 -30.91
C ILE A 570 -9.17 2.94 -30.91
N ASN A 571 -8.27 2.87 -29.92
CA ASN A 571 -7.28 1.79 -29.81
C ASN A 571 -7.92 0.39 -29.72
N VAL A 572 -9.02 0.26 -28.98
CA VAL A 572 -9.77 -1.01 -28.89
C VAL A 572 -10.46 -1.34 -30.24
N MET A 573 -10.99 -0.34 -30.93
CA MET A 573 -11.60 -0.51 -32.26
C MET A 573 -10.57 -0.85 -33.33
N GLN A 574 -9.41 -0.19 -33.37
CA GLN A 574 -8.28 -0.54 -34.24
C GLN A 574 -7.90 -2.02 -34.09
N LYS A 575 -7.83 -2.53 -32.84
CA LYS A 575 -7.47 -3.91 -32.55
C LYS A 575 -8.59 -4.94 -32.80
N ARG A 576 -9.88 -4.58 -32.65
CA ARG A 576 -11.01 -5.53 -32.76
C ARG A 576 -11.77 -5.46 -34.09
N ARG A 577 -11.91 -4.28 -34.70
CA ARG A 577 -12.63 -4.01 -35.96
C ARG A 577 -12.06 -2.76 -36.66
N PRO A 578 -10.87 -2.84 -37.27
CA PRO A 578 -10.23 -1.68 -37.91
C PRO A 578 -11.09 -1.08 -39.05
N HIS A 579 -11.78 -1.92 -39.83
CA HIS A 579 -12.65 -1.48 -40.93
C HIS A 579 -13.87 -0.63 -40.50
N SER A 580 -14.17 -0.53 -39.20
CA SER A 580 -15.23 0.35 -38.68
C SER A 580 -14.74 1.78 -38.36
N LEU A 581 -13.45 2.07 -38.53
CA LEU A 581 -12.86 3.39 -38.34
C LEU A 581 -12.55 4.05 -39.70
N PRO A 582 -12.69 5.39 -39.83
CA PRO A 582 -12.16 6.13 -40.97
C PRO A 582 -10.65 5.90 -41.12
N GLU A 583 -10.11 5.89 -42.34
CA GLU A 583 -8.69 5.56 -42.62
C GLU A 583 -7.71 6.32 -41.71
N LYS A 584 -7.91 7.64 -41.50
CA LYS A 584 -7.07 8.48 -40.63
C LYS A 584 -7.08 8.10 -39.13
N LEU A 585 -7.99 7.25 -38.69
CA LEU A 585 -8.09 6.74 -37.32
C LEU A 585 -7.81 5.23 -37.23
N GLN A 586 -7.53 4.53 -38.34
CA GLN A 586 -7.12 3.13 -38.33
C GLN A 586 -5.69 2.96 -37.81
N ASN A 587 -4.85 3.97 -38.05
CA ASN A 587 -3.52 4.16 -37.47
C ASN A 587 -3.43 5.57 -36.89
N TRP A 588 -2.48 5.80 -35.97
CA TRP A 588 -2.22 7.13 -35.42
C TRP A 588 -1.28 7.97 -36.30
N ASP A 589 -1.12 7.59 -37.57
CA ASP A 589 0.04 8.02 -38.37
C ASP A 589 0.00 9.49 -38.83
N PHE A 590 -1.10 10.18 -38.57
CA PHE A 590 -1.25 11.63 -38.71
C PHE A 590 -0.66 12.44 -37.55
N LEU A 591 -0.46 11.84 -36.36
CA LEU A 591 0.10 12.55 -35.19
C LEU A 591 1.63 12.66 -35.27
N PRO A 592 2.26 13.70 -34.73
CA PRO A 592 3.72 13.76 -34.60
C PRO A 592 4.34 12.55 -33.88
N LEU A 593 5.60 12.23 -34.21
CA LEU A 593 6.27 11.03 -33.67
C LEU A 593 6.40 11.06 -32.13
N TRP A 594 6.55 12.25 -31.54
CA TRP A 594 6.61 12.46 -30.09
C TRP A 594 5.28 12.21 -29.35
N MET A 595 4.16 12.08 -30.07
CA MET A 595 2.86 11.66 -29.53
C MET A 595 2.62 10.15 -29.68
N ARG A 596 3.41 9.47 -30.55
CA ARG A 596 3.27 8.04 -30.87
C ARG A 596 4.33 7.16 -30.22
N SER A 597 5.54 7.68 -30.01
CA SER A 597 6.70 6.96 -29.47
C SER A 597 7.39 7.76 -28.37
N LEU A 598 7.94 7.06 -27.38
CA LEU A 598 8.79 7.62 -26.33
C LEU A 598 10.26 7.75 -26.76
N GLU A 599 10.65 7.15 -27.89
CA GLU A 599 12.02 7.17 -28.42
C GLU A 599 12.61 8.59 -28.62
N PRO A 600 11.88 9.61 -29.12
CA PRO A 600 12.44 10.97 -29.21
C PRO A 600 12.78 11.55 -27.82
N TRP A 601 11.95 11.25 -26.81
CA TRP A 601 12.17 11.68 -25.44
C TRP A 601 13.32 10.93 -24.77
N ASP A 602 13.43 9.63 -25.02
CA ASP A 602 14.54 8.80 -24.54
C ASP A 602 15.89 9.32 -25.04
N ASN A 603 15.99 9.63 -26.33
CA ASN A 603 17.19 10.22 -26.92
C ASN A 603 17.60 11.55 -26.25
N ILE A 604 16.62 12.43 -25.96
CA ILE A 604 16.88 13.70 -25.25
C ILE A 604 17.34 13.44 -23.81
N ILE A 605 16.65 12.56 -23.09
CA ILE A 605 16.93 12.28 -21.68
C ILE A 605 18.28 11.56 -21.54
N MET A 606 18.56 10.55 -22.35
CA MET A 606 19.87 9.86 -22.38
C MET A 606 21.01 10.81 -22.77
N SER A 607 20.79 11.73 -23.71
CA SER A 607 21.77 12.78 -24.03
C SER A 607 22.07 13.68 -22.82
N SER A 608 21.02 14.11 -22.10
CA SER A 608 21.17 14.94 -20.89
C SER A 608 21.85 14.20 -19.72
N LEU A 609 21.55 12.91 -19.52
CA LEU A 609 22.22 12.07 -18.51
C LEU A 609 23.67 11.76 -18.88
N ALA A 610 23.99 11.55 -20.16
CA ALA A 610 25.35 11.37 -20.64
C ALA A 610 26.19 12.65 -20.48
N PHE A 611 25.58 13.83 -20.70
CA PHE A 611 26.20 15.12 -20.42
C PHE A 611 26.49 15.30 -18.92
N CYS A 612 25.54 14.97 -18.05
CA CYS A 612 25.72 14.98 -16.60
C CYS A 612 26.81 13.99 -16.14
N GLY A 613 26.83 12.77 -16.70
CA GLY A 613 27.84 11.76 -16.41
C GLY A 613 29.26 12.18 -16.78
N LYS A 614 29.43 12.93 -17.88
CA LYS A 614 30.73 13.49 -18.29
C LYS A 614 31.21 14.66 -17.41
N HIS A 615 30.30 15.46 -16.84
CA HIS A 615 30.66 16.63 -16.03
C HIS A 615 30.66 16.40 -14.51
N CYS A 616 29.94 15.41 -13.98
CA CYS A 616 29.92 15.09 -12.54
C CYS A 616 30.98 14.04 -12.11
N CYS A 617 31.86 13.59 -13.01
CA CYS A 617 32.76 12.45 -12.78
C CYS A 617 33.96 12.72 -11.83
N GLY A 618 33.88 13.76 -10.98
CA GLY A 618 34.95 14.12 -10.04
C GLY A 618 34.87 13.48 -8.65
N PHE A 619 33.71 12.96 -8.22
CA PHE A 619 33.51 12.60 -6.81
C PHE A 619 32.74 11.29 -6.51
N CYS A 620 32.23 10.59 -7.53
CA CYS A 620 31.34 9.44 -7.31
C CYS A 620 32.07 8.09 -7.38
N LYS A 621 32.20 7.40 -6.24
CA LYS A 621 32.92 6.12 -6.11
C LYS A 621 32.27 4.96 -6.88
N CYS A 622 31.00 5.07 -7.26
CA CYS A 622 30.23 4.05 -7.99
C CYS A 622 30.72 3.80 -9.43
N CYS A 623 31.26 4.81 -10.11
CA CYS A 623 31.64 4.69 -11.53
C CYS A 623 32.87 3.80 -11.78
N LYS A 624 33.74 3.60 -10.77
CA LYS A 624 34.90 2.70 -10.89
C LYS A 624 34.50 1.23 -11.05
N VAL A 625 33.41 0.80 -10.42
CA VAL A 625 32.96 -0.61 -10.46
C VAL A 625 32.46 -0.99 -11.86
N ASN A 626 31.73 -0.10 -12.54
CA ASN A 626 31.26 -0.34 -13.90
C ASN A 626 32.43 -0.37 -14.90
N ALA A 627 33.42 0.51 -14.77
CA ALA A 627 34.59 0.53 -15.66
C ALA A 627 35.44 -0.76 -15.55
N GLU A 628 35.56 -1.33 -14.34
CA GLU A 628 36.25 -2.61 -14.13
C GLU A 628 35.44 -3.80 -14.67
N GLN A 629 34.10 -3.77 -14.56
CA GLN A 629 33.24 -4.83 -15.14
C GLN A 629 33.11 -4.76 -16.67
N GLU A 630 33.04 -3.56 -17.27
CA GLU A 630 33.07 -3.39 -18.72
C GLU A 630 34.43 -3.78 -19.29
N GLY A 631 35.54 -3.39 -18.65
CA GLY A 631 36.88 -3.83 -19.03
C GLY A 631 37.12 -5.35 -18.87
N ALA A 632 36.44 -5.99 -17.91
CA ALA A 632 36.44 -7.45 -17.79
C ALA A 632 35.63 -8.14 -18.89
N LYS A 633 34.42 -7.63 -19.20
CA LYS A 633 33.58 -8.16 -20.29
C LYS A 633 34.23 -7.97 -21.67
N ASP A 634 34.83 -6.81 -21.94
CA ASP A 634 35.54 -6.54 -23.19
C ASP A 634 36.80 -7.42 -23.35
N LYS A 635 37.51 -7.73 -22.25
CA LYS A 635 38.54 -8.77 -22.26
C LYS A 635 37.98 -10.17 -22.51
N GLN A 636 36.84 -10.52 -21.93
CA GLN A 636 36.23 -11.83 -22.11
C GLN A 636 35.73 -12.02 -23.54
N LEU A 637 35.09 -11.00 -24.12
CA LEU A 637 34.63 -10.97 -25.51
C LEU A 637 35.80 -11.11 -26.48
N LYS A 638 36.88 -10.32 -26.31
CA LYS A 638 38.11 -10.45 -27.10
C LYS A 638 38.81 -11.80 -26.93
N THR A 639 38.70 -12.44 -25.76
CA THR A 639 39.24 -13.79 -25.55
C THR A 639 38.40 -14.85 -26.27
N MET A 640 37.07 -14.67 -26.34
CA MET A 640 36.16 -15.53 -27.12
C MET A 640 36.36 -15.35 -28.62
N GLU A 641 36.43 -14.11 -29.13
CA GLU A 641 36.73 -13.82 -30.54
C GLU A 641 38.09 -14.40 -30.96
N VAL A 642 39.11 -14.34 -30.10
CA VAL A 642 40.41 -14.98 -30.37
C VAL A 642 40.29 -16.51 -30.40
N TYR A 643 39.44 -17.11 -29.57
CA TYR A 643 39.24 -18.57 -29.55
C TYR A 643 38.46 -19.06 -30.78
N GLU A 644 37.40 -18.36 -31.18
CA GLU A 644 36.62 -18.66 -32.39
C GLU A 644 37.46 -18.47 -33.66
N ASN A 645 38.22 -17.38 -33.79
CA ASN A 645 39.13 -17.19 -34.93
C ASN A 645 40.25 -18.25 -34.97
N THR A 646 40.73 -18.73 -33.81
CA THR A 646 41.73 -19.81 -33.77
C THR A 646 41.15 -21.16 -34.21
N MET A 647 39.86 -21.43 -33.93
CA MET A 647 39.18 -22.61 -34.48
C MET A 647 38.87 -22.46 -35.97
N ALA A 648 38.45 -21.29 -36.44
CA ALA A 648 38.19 -21.04 -37.85
C ALA A 648 39.46 -21.21 -38.72
N MET A 649 40.63 -20.78 -38.25
CA MET A 649 41.90 -20.99 -38.97
C MET A 649 42.39 -22.45 -38.96
N ALA A 650 41.87 -23.32 -38.09
CA ALA A 650 42.25 -24.74 -38.05
C ALA A 650 41.56 -25.58 -39.15
N ASP A 651 40.42 -25.14 -39.68
CA ASP A 651 39.70 -25.83 -40.76
C ASP A 651 40.11 -25.38 -42.18
N GLU A 652 40.79 -24.23 -42.34
CA GLU A 652 41.21 -23.71 -43.67
C GLU A 652 42.51 -24.30 -44.24
N GLU A 653 43.27 -25.14 -43.51
CA GLU A 653 44.48 -25.81 -44.06
C GLU A 653 44.18 -26.91 -45.13
N ARG A 654 42.94 -27.01 -45.64
CA ARG A 654 42.57 -27.82 -46.82
C ARG A 654 42.08 -27.00 -48.03
N GLY A 655 42.73 -25.86 -48.33
CA GLY A 655 42.46 -25.09 -49.56
C GLY A 655 43.68 -24.31 -50.06
N GLY A 656 44.16 -24.58 -51.28
CA GLY A 656 45.42 -24.02 -51.77
C GLY A 656 45.33 -22.73 -52.60
N ARG A 657 46.35 -21.86 -52.40
CA ARG A 657 46.97 -20.87 -53.34
C ARG A 657 46.57 -19.38 -53.27
N ARG A 658 47.60 -18.63 -52.82
CA ARG A 658 48.12 -17.31 -53.31
C ARG A 658 47.35 -16.01 -53.03
N ALA A 659 48.04 -15.14 -52.28
CA ALA A 659 47.79 -13.69 -52.14
C ALA A 659 48.30 -12.87 -53.36
N PRO A 660 48.15 -11.52 -53.37
CA PRO A 660 49.11 -10.65 -52.66
C PRO A 660 48.46 -9.50 -51.85
N ALA A 661 49.30 -8.78 -51.09
CA ALA A 661 48.94 -7.81 -50.05
C ALA A 661 49.15 -6.33 -50.43
N VAL A 662 48.47 -5.40 -49.71
CA VAL A 662 48.76 -3.97 -49.44
C VAL A 662 47.94 -3.54 -48.19
N ALA A 663 48.30 -2.61 -47.30
CA ALA A 663 49.54 -2.28 -46.57
C ALA A 663 49.18 -1.28 -45.42
N CYS A 664 49.93 -1.23 -44.31
CA CYS A 664 49.68 -0.29 -43.19
C CYS A 664 50.39 1.06 -43.37
N VAL A 665 49.77 2.16 -42.92
CA VAL A 665 50.45 3.46 -42.67
C VAL A 665 49.87 4.13 -41.41
N ASP A 666 50.70 4.31 -40.40
CA ASP A 666 50.48 5.21 -39.25
C ASP A 666 50.51 6.69 -39.66
N LYS A 667 49.82 7.55 -38.91
CA LYS A 667 50.42 8.83 -38.50
C LYS A 667 49.74 9.53 -37.31
N THR A 668 50.59 9.99 -36.41
CA THR A 668 50.29 10.86 -35.27
C THR A 668 50.44 12.34 -35.63
N GLY A 669 49.85 13.23 -34.82
CA GLY A 669 50.50 14.49 -34.45
C GLY A 669 50.06 15.80 -35.11
N THR A 670 49.22 16.55 -34.38
CA THR A 670 49.34 18.00 -34.05
C THR A 670 49.25 19.12 -35.13
N ASN A 671 48.66 20.23 -34.66
CA ASN A 671 48.81 21.65 -35.05
C ASN A 671 47.88 22.29 -36.11
N ASN A 672 46.91 23.04 -35.56
CA ASN A 672 46.68 24.48 -35.75
C ASN A 672 46.18 25.10 -37.08
N THR A 673 45.16 25.96 -36.87
CA THR A 673 44.88 27.28 -37.48
C THR A 673 44.29 27.40 -38.90
N ALA A 674 43.18 28.17 -38.93
CA ALA A 674 42.62 28.98 -40.02
C ALA A 674 42.17 28.22 -41.30
N LEU A 675 40.90 28.29 -41.69
CA LEU A 675 40.08 29.51 -41.88
C LEU A 675 38.61 29.31 -41.48
#